data_AF-A0A423KKE6-F1
#
_entry.id   AF-A0A423KKE6-F1
#
_cell.length_a   1.000
_cell.length_b   1.000
_cell.length_c   1.000
_cell.angle_alpha   90.00
_cell.angle_beta   90.00
_cell.angle_gamma   90.00
#
_symmetry.space_group_name_H-M   'P 1'
#
loop_
_entity.id
_entity.type
_entity.pdbx_description
1 polymer ?
#
loop_
_entity_poly.entity_id
_entity_poly.type
_entity_poly.pdbx_seq_one_letter_code
_entity_poly.pdbx_strand_id
1 'polypeptide(L)'
;MKRLALLFGLGFALDVQAASMRWSDIRDGSLYLQTDRPDTVTVRWVPAWQADANEEHIYLVDGQGKLSGERLIAASESRGTQSWPLAPGAASYRLEIPGYSFRRYKVEHDEHTVALFAPAKVHFSAESRDGDELFFKVAPGEHAVLAGKFHGGVGALQAQRVSDGQPVVLALKPYRAYWQFDQVALPVSNSEQTWRLRLRGSGKVAFWLDGTANLFAQNPQQLKPLREDDGQTRLTLHKEVLGPTPNLGIALPYVLPPPSSYAVLDALNPRAASYYSLVDIMARKPHYEDAFRQVYQDRFGITQDITLLAGSQRQADLRADTTSNGGLDAWLASTRALGGKGIHYIGFADEPNLNYPDYANYQSIFNSMARQVRSDPANAKAGVRIAMPATSRLVNGPFADNAADKRGIDWARRLLAESGDQIDALAWHEWMIRDLLATRVYRDSVRRAADLVGLDANGRPRKALLLDQTNMSSGSSLSPYDQETHFASLWWASVAINSAQDGLLEMLNWFQANDEPNYPKGMFKVLDDDHFELKPVGMAQQFIQQHWLRNVIRVENDAFEVDVLAMASDAQRGLLGVNKGTRLQRVDLNGANCPLSKGSLRYFGADNRSRDAPFHCQDGRVSFDLPGETLFALSWIAS
;
A
#
# COMPACT_ATOMS: atom_id res chain seq x y z
N MET A 1 62.80 -25.27 41.91
CA MET A 1 62.31 -25.39 40.53
C MET A 1 61.01 -26.17 40.60
N LYS A 2 59.85 -25.51 40.76
CA LYS A 2 59.05 -24.81 39.74
C LYS A 2 58.47 -25.77 38.68
N ARG A 3 57.13 -25.82 38.68
CA ARG A 3 56.23 -25.95 37.52
C ARG A 3 56.14 -27.32 36.86
N LEU A 4 55.24 -28.18 37.35
CA LEU A 4 54.53 -29.14 36.49
C LEU A 4 53.17 -29.56 37.08
N ALA A 5 52.47 -28.61 37.69
CA ALA A 5 51.06 -28.68 38.03
C ALA A 5 50.43 -27.37 37.55
N LEU A 6 49.24 -27.45 36.95
CA LEU A 6 48.59 -26.45 36.08
C LEU A 6 49.09 -26.46 34.63
N LEU A 7 48.41 -27.23 33.77
CA LEU A 7 48.01 -26.85 32.39
C LEU A 7 47.33 -28.05 31.69
N PHE A 8 46.20 -28.53 32.25
CA PHE A 8 45.24 -29.37 31.49
C PHE A 8 43.79 -29.15 31.96
N GLY A 9 43.51 -27.97 32.50
CA GLY A 9 42.15 -27.51 32.80
C GLY A 9 41.88 -26.22 32.02
N LEU A 10 41.59 -26.33 30.74
CA LEU A 10 41.15 -25.19 29.93
C LEU A 10 40.09 -25.68 28.93
N GLY A 11 38.84 -25.47 29.35
CA GLY A 11 37.81 -24.93 28.48
C GLY A 11 37.20 -25.87 27.45
N PHE A 12 36.56 -26.96 27.89
CA PHE A 12 35.28 -27.28 27.28
C PHE A 12 34.26 -26.26 27.80
N ALA A 13 34.25 -25.08 27.18
CA ALA A 13 33.06 -24.25 27.20
C ALA A 13 32.00 -25.08 26.48
N LEU A 14 31.12 -25.72 27.25
CA LEU A 14 29.84 -26.15 26.75
C LEU A 14 29.16 -24.88 26.27
N ASP A 15 29.18 -24.65 24.97
CA ASP A 15 28.15 -23.83 24.34
C ASP A 15 26.83 -24.49 24.72
N VAL A 16 26.22 -23.95 25.78
CA VAL A 16 24.82 -24.17 26.06
C VAL A 16 24.12 -23.54 24.87
N GLN A 17 23.90 -24.35 23.82
CA GLN A 17 22.99 -23.99 22.74
C GLN A 17 21.63 -23.84 23.38
N ALA A 18 21.29 -22.61 23.72
CA ALA A 18 19.98 -22.22 24.20
C ALA A 18 18.90 -22.77 23.27
N ALA A 19 17.80 -23.22 23.84
CA ALA A 19 16.74 -23.84 23.07
C ALA A 19 16.17 -22.80 22.09
N SER A 20 16.09 -23.13 20.80
CA SER A 20 15.52 -22.22 19.81
C SER A 20 14.01 -22.11 20.00
N MET A 21 13.51 -20.88 20.12
CA MET A 21 12.08 -20.59 20.04
C MET A 21 11.66 -20.39 18.59
N ARG A 22 10.40 -20.73 18.29
CA ARG A 22 9.89 -20.81 16.92
C ARG A 22 8.49 -20.24 16.81
N TRP A 23 8.35 -19.18 16.01
CA TRP A 23 7.07 -18.79 15.42
C TRP A 23 6.88 -19.49 14.09
N SER A 24 5.72 -20.11 13.88
CA SER A 24 5.48 -20.93 12.70
C SER A 24 4.40 -20.33 11.82
N ASP A 25 4.58 -20.50 10.51
CA ASP A 25 3.56 -20.29 9.49
C ASP A 25 2.91 -18.90 9.52
N ILE A 26 3.70 -17.87 9.84
CA ILE A 26 3.29 -16.46 9.73
C ILE A 26 3.05 -16.12 8.26
N ARG A 27 1.98 -15.36 8.01
CA ARG A 27 1.52 -14.91 6.70
C ARG A 27 1.35 -13.39 6.61
N ASP A 28 1.21 -12.72 7.74
CA ASP A 28 1.06 -11.27 7.83
C ASP A 28 1.33 -10.80 9.26
N GLY A 29 1.88 -9.60 9.43
CA GLY A 29 2.10 -8.93 10.71
C GLY A 29 3.56 -8.78 11.10
N SER A 30 3.76 -8.22 12.29
CA SER A 30 5.07 -7.82 12.80
C SER A 30 5.48 -8.70 13.97
N LEU A 31 6.74 -9.13 14.01
CA LEU A 31 7.35 -9.78 15.17
C LEU A 31 8.38 -8.83 15.79
N TYR A 32 8.09 -8.34 16.99
CA TYR A 32 9.00 -7.50 17.76
C TYR A 32 9.97 -8.35 18.57
N LEU A 33 11.26 -8.04 18.47
CA LEU A 33 12.34 -8.83 19.05
C LEU A 33 13.20 -7.94 19.96
N GLN A 34 13.37 -8.33 21.22
CA GLN A 34 14.27 -7.66 22.17
C GLN A 34 15.22 -8.69 22.76
N THR A 35 16.53 -8.41 22.70
CA THR A 35 17.54 -9.32 23.22
C THR A 35 18.52 -8.58 24.12
N ASP A 36 18.90 -9.21 25.24
CA ASP A 36 19.86 -8.66 26.21
C ASP A 36 21.30 -9.13 25.95
N ARG A 37 21.47 -9.98 24.93
CA ARG A 37 22.74 -10.54 24.48
C ARG A 37 22.75 -10.62 22.94
N PRO A 38 23.90 -10.84 22.29
CA PRO A 38 23.90 -11.08 20.85
C PRO A 38 23.06 -12.31 20.49
N ASP A 39 22.19 -12.17 19.49
CA ASP A 39 21.37 -13.26 18.94
C ASP A 39 21.32 -13.17 17.40
N THR A 40 20.67 -14.12 16.74
CA THR A 40 20.37 -14.13 15.31
C THR A 40 18.91 -14.51 15.10
N VAL A 41 18.17 -13.64 14.42
CA VAL A 41 16.85 -14.01 13.90
C VAL A 41 17.02 -14.73 12.57
N THR A 42 16.42 -15.91 12.45
CA THR A 42 16.42 -16.70 11.21
C THR A 42 14.99 -16.87 10.71
N VAL A 43 14.74 -16.42 9.49
CA VAL A 43 13.46 -16.55 8.79
C VAL A 43 13.60 -17.59 7.70
N ARG A 44 12.78 -18.63 7.74
CA ARG A 44 12.68 -19.67 6.69
C ARG A 44 11.32 -19.59 6.03
N TRP A 45 11.24 -19.86 4.74
CA TRP A 45 9.96 -19.90 4.04
C TRP A 45 9.78 -21.13 3.18
N VAL A 46 8.51 -21.49 3.02
CA VAL A 46 8.03 -22.54 2.13
C VAL A 46 6.81 -22.04 1.35
N PRO A 47 6.52 -22.60 0.16
CA PRO A 47 5.37 -22.14 -0.62
C PRO A 47 4.07 -22.44 0.11
N ALA A 48 3.08 -21.58 -0.12
CA ALA A 48 1.71 -21.79 0.32
C ALA A 48 0.70 -21.69 -0.81
N TRP A 49 0.61 -20.54 -1.48
CA TRP A 49 -0.32 -20.31 -2.59
C TRP A 49 0.31 -19.35 -3.58
N GLN A 50 0.36 -19.69 -4.87
CA GLN A 50 0.91 -18.82 -5.94
C GLN A 50 2.29 -18.21 -5.65
N ALA A 51 3.14 -18.88 -4.86
CA ALA A 51 4.46 -18.35 -4.49
C ALA A 51 5.36 -18.13 -5.73
N ASP A 52 5.19 -18.97 -6.74
CA ASP A 52 5.85 -18.92 -8.04
C ASP A 52 5.41 -17.74 -8.92
N ALA A 53 4.31 -17.08 -8.59
CA ALA A 53 3.81 -15.91 -9.31
C ALA A 53 4.11 -14.58 -8.63
N ASN A 54 4.59 -14.60 -7.37
CA ASN A 54 4.63 -13.42 -6.50
C ASN A 54 5.99 -13.21 -5.83
N GLU A 55 6.55 -12.03 -6.04
CA GLU A 55 7.66 -11.46 -5.27
C GLU A 55 7.14 -10.98 -3.91
N GLU A 56 7.99 -11.10 -2.89
CA GLU A 56 7.69 -10.67 -1.52
C GLU A 56 8.91 -10.01 -0.89
N HIS A 57 8.70 -9.10 0.04
CA HIS A 57 9.76 -8.52 0.85
C HIS A 57 9.54 -8.87 2.31
N ILE A 58 10.61 -9.10 3.05
CA ILE A 58 10.62 -9.08 4.51
C ILE A 58 11.67 -8.09 5.00
N TYR A 59 11.37 -7.38 6.08
CA TYR A 59 12.21 -6.30 6.58
C TYR A 59 12.55 -6.52 8.04
N LEU A 60 13.77 -6.19 8.44
CA LEU A 60 14.18 -6.08 9.83
C LEU A 60 14.49 -4.61 10.11
N VAL A 61 13.66 -3.99 10.93
CA VAL A 61 13.81 -2.60 11.38
C VAL A 61 14.36 -2.61 12.80
N ASP A 62 15.34 -1.76 13.12
CA ASP A 62 15.85 -1.64 14.49
C ASP A 62 14.98 -0.75 15.39
N GLY A 63 15.40 -0.65 16.66
CA GLY A 63 14.74 0.15 17.67
C GLY A 63 14.70 1.65 17.40
N GLN A 64 15.45 2.17 16.42
CA GLN A 64 15.46 3.58 16.00
C GLN A 64 14.75 3.82 14.67
N GLY A 65 14.24 2.77 14.03
CA GLY A 65 13.42 2.87 12.82
C GLY A 65 14.25 2.76 11.55
N LYS A 66 15.51 2.32 11.68
CA LYS A 66 16.41 2.12 10.55
C LYS A 66 16.32 0.69 10.04
N LEU A 67 16.36 0.54 8.72
CA LEU A 67 16.44 -0.76 8.07
C LEU A 67 17.78 -1.43 8.41
N SER A 68 17.72 -2.46 9.26
CA SER A 68 18.85 -3.32 9.61
C SER A 68 19.02 -4.49 8.65
N GLY A 69 17.93 -4.92 8.00
CA GLY A 69 17.96 -5.98 7.02
C GLY A 69 16.75 -5.94 6.09
N GLU A 70 16.94 -6.34 4.85
CA GLU A 70 15.87 -6.52 3.87
C GLU A 70 16.15 -7.79 3.07
N ARG A 71 15.08 -8.49 2.70
CA ARG A 71 15.14 -9.59 1.76
C ARG A 71 13.98 -9.50 0.78
N LEU A 72 14.28 -9.08 -0.46
CA LEU A 72 13.45 -9.32 -1.62
C LEU A 72 13.53 -10.81 -2.00
N ILE A 73 12.41 -11.51 -1.99
CA ILE A 73 12.25 -12.90 -2.38
C ILE A 73 11.65 -12.93 -3.77
N ALA A 74 12.43 -13.39 -4.75
CA ALA A 74 11.95 -13.49 -6.12
C ALA A 74 10.80 -14.50 -6.21
N ALA A 75 9.89 -14.30 -7.16
CA ALA A 75 8.79 -15.24 -7.39
C ALA A 75 9.29 -16.68 -7.69
N SER A 76 10.40 -16.84 -8.40
CA SER A 76 11.04 -18.15 -8.64
C SER A 76 11.58 -18.83 -7.38
N GLU A 77 11.77 -18.08 -6.28
CA GLU A 77 12.28 -18.57 -5.01
C GLU A 77 11.13 -18.98 -4.08
N SER A 78 10.56 -20.16 -4.32
CA SER A 78 9.45 -20.68 -3.52
C SER A 78 9.84 -21.08 -2.08
N ARG A 79 11.12 -21.36 -1.85
CA ARG A 79 11.68 -21.80 -0.56
C ARG A 79 13.01 -21.12 -0.31
N GLY A 80 13.34 -20.87 0.95
CA GLY A 80 14.61 -20.25 1.30
C GLY A 80 14.76 -19.98 2.79
N THR A 81 15.88 -19.33 3.11
CA THR A 81 16.24 -18.91 4.47
C THR A 81 16.98 -17.58 4.42
N GLN A 82 16.80 -16.78 5.46
CA GLN A 82 17.48 -15.51 5.68
C GLN A 82 17.80 -15.38 7.16
N SER A 83 18.98 -14.89 7.51
CA SER A 83 19.36 -14.64 8.89
C SER A 83 19.93 -13.24 9.05
N TRP A 84 19.64 -12.60 10.17
CA TRP A 84 20.21 -11.30 10.54
C TRP A 84 20.66 -11.30 12.00
N PRO A 85 21.80 -10.67 12.30
CA PRO A 85 22.24 -10.51 13.69
C PRO A 85 21.31 -9.55 14.43
N LEU A 86 21.07 -9.83 15.70
CA LEU A 86 20.39 -8.95 16.65
C LEU A 86 21.42 -8.46 17.67
N ALA A 87 21.59 -7.14 17.75
CA ALA A 87 22.45 -6.55 18.77
C ALA A 87 21.71 -6.48 20.11
N PRO A 88 22.42 -6.67 21.24
CA PRO A 88 21.83 -6.48 22.55
C PRO A 88 21.37 -5.03 22.74
N GLY A 89 20.14 -4.87 23.21
CA GLY A 89 19.54 -3.55 23.39
C GLY A 89 18.16 -3.61 24.02
N ALA A 90 17.78 -2.52 24.69
CA ALA A 90 16.44 -2.39 25.26
C ALA A 90 15.37 -2.07 24.21
N ALA A 91 15.76 -1.45 23.09
CA ALA A 91 14.85 -1.10 22.01
C ALA A 91 14.55 -2.32 21.12
N SER A 92 13.30 -2.46 20.71
CA SER A 92 12.83 -3.60 19.94
C SER A 92 13.25 -3.50 18.48
N TYR A 93 13.82 -4.58 17.95
CA TYR A 93 13.74 -4.83 16.52
C TYR A 93 12.29 -5.16 16.13
N ARG A 94 11.95 -4.93 14.86
CA ARG A 94 10.69 -5.30 14.24
C ARG A 94 10.98 -6.06 12.95
N LEU A 95 10.72 -7.37 12.96
CA LEU A 95 10.65 -8.17 11.74
C LEU A 95 9.26 -7.98 11.13
N GLU A 96 9.22 -7.39 9.94
CA GLU A 96 7.98 -7.13 9.21
C GLU A 96 7.77 -8.17 8.11
N ILE A 97 6.58 -8.79 8.12
CA ILE A 97 6.09 -9.65 7.04
C ILE A 97 4.83 -8.95 6.47
N PRO A 98 4.99 -8.07 5.46
CA PRO A 98 4.05 -7.01 5.09
C PRO A 98 2.78 -7.46 4.33
N GLY A 99 2.26 -8.66 4.58
CA GLY A 99 1.01 -9.19 4.03
C GLY A 99 0.91 -9.16 2.49
N TYR A 100 -0.23 -9.47 1.85
CA TYR A 100 -0.85 -10.80 1.85
C TYR A 100 0.18 -11.84 1.37
N SER A 101 0.73 -12.65 2.28
CA SER A 101 1.85 -13.52 1.90
C SER A 101 1.43 -14.74 1.06
N PHE A 102 2.23 -15.10 0.07
CA PHE A 102 2.14 -16.29 -0.78
C PHE A 102 3.00 -17.46 -0.27
N ARG A 103 3.80 -17.21 0.78
CA ARG A 103 4.67 -18.16 1.46
C ARG A 103 4.32 -18.28 2.95
N ARG A 104 4.71 -19.38 3.58
CA ARG A 104 4.64 -19.55 5.04
C ARG A 104 5.99 -19.24 5.64
N TYR A 105 6.05 -18.26 6.53
CA TYR A 105 7.27 -17.86 7.21
C TYR A 105 7.38 -18.52 8.58
N LYS A 106 8.54 -19.10 8.84
CA LYS A 106 8.95 -19.63 10.12
C LYS A 106 10.08 -18.77 10.65
N VAL A 107 9.93 -18.24 11.86
CA VAL A 107 10.95 -17.41 12.51
C VAL A 107 11.53 -18.17 13.68
N GLU A 108 12.86 -18.25 13.72
CA GLU A 108 13.66 -18.89 14.78
C GLU A 108 14.55 -17.81 15.44
N HIS A 109 14.64 -17.85 16.76
CA HIS A 109 15.52 -17.01 17.58
C HIS A 109 15.87 -17.74 18.88
N ASP A 110 16.78 -17.17 19.69
CA ASP A 110 17.15 -17.69 21.01
C ASP A 110 16.00 -17.56 22.02
N GLU A 111 15.86 -18.49 22.97
CA GLU A 111 14.83 -18.45 24.02
C GLU A 111 14.91 -17.23 24.95
N HIS A 112 16.10 -16.63 25.09
CA HIS A 112 16.30 -15.41 25.87
C HIS A 112 15.86 -14.15 25.12
N THR A 113 15.68 -14.24 23.80
CA THR A 113 15.12 -13.16 23.01
C THR A 113 13.61 -13.10 23.22
N VAL A 114 13.15 -11.95 23.68
CA VAL A 114 11.72 -11.64 23.81
C VAL A 114 11.15 -11.49 22.41
N ALA A 115 10.03 -12.18 22.16
CA ALA A 115 9.34 -12.12 20.89
C ALA A 115 7.85 -11.83 21.10
N LEU A 116 7.37 -10.73 20.52
CA LEU A 116 5.99 -10.28 20.60
C LEU A 116 5.41 -10.14 19.21
N PHE A 117 4.37 -10.90 18.91
CA PHE A 117 3.70 -10.89 17.62
C PHE A 117 2.52 -9.91 17.62
N ALA A 118 2.50 -9.00 16.65
CA ALA A 118 1.39 -8.13 16.33
C ALA A 118 0.70 -8.61 15.05
N PRO A 119 -0.45 -9.31 15.15
CA PRO A 119 -1.20 -9.74 13.99
C PRO A 119 -1.85 -8.57 13.26
N ALA A 120 -1.96 -8.67 11.93
CA ALA A 120 -2.70 -7.73 11.11
C ALA A 120 -4.20 -7.86 11.39
N LYS A 121 -4.86 -6.75 11.76
CA LYS A 121 -6.28 -6.75 12.14
C LYS A 121 -7.15 -7.18 10.96
N VAL A 122 -8.21 -7.96 11.23
CA VAL A 122 -9.17 -8.51 10.25
C VAL A 122 -8.59 -9.54 9.27
N HIS A 123 -7.32 -9.43 8.90
CA HIS A 123 -6.62 -10.32 8.00
C HIS A 123 -6.16 -11.60 8.72
N PHE A 124 -6.09 -12.72 7.99
CA PHE A 124 -5.42 -13.89 8.55
C PHE A 124 -3.92 -13.60 8.62
N SER A 125 -3.32 -13.90 9.77
CA SER A 125 -1.93 -13.54 10.08
C SER A 125 -1.02 -14.76 10.19
N ALA A 126 -1.58 -15.95 10.42
CA ALA A 126 -0.83 -17.20 10.50
C ALA A 126 -1.69 -18.43 10.16
N GLU A 127 -1.06 -19.59 10.07
CA GLU A 127 -1.71 -20.90 10.17
C GLU A 127 -1.43 -21.52 11.55
N SER A 128 -2.47 -22.06 12.18
CA SER A 128 -2.45 -22.61 13.54
C SER A 128 -2.91 -24.08 13.56
N ARG A 129 -2.48 -24.82 14.58
CA ARG A 129 -3.01 -26.12 14.98
C ARG A 129 -4.04 -25.96 16.09
N ASP A 130 -4.92 -26.96 16.24
CA ASP A 130 -5.92 -26.92 17.30
C ASP A 130 -5.24 -26.95 18.67
N GLY A 131 -5.61 -25.99 19.52
CA GLY A 131 -5.09 -25.87 20.87
C GLY A 131 -3.79 -25.07 20.99
N ASP A 132 -3.28 -24.47 19.91
CA ASP A 132 -2.14 -23.54 20.02
C ASP A 132 -2.48 -22.44 21.04
N GLU A 133 -1.52 -22.17 21.93
CA GLU A 133 -1.66 -21.19 23.01
C GLU A 133 -0.77 -19.97 22.75
N LEU A 134 -1.34 -18.79 23.01
CA LEU A 134 -0.64 -17.51 23.06
C LEU A 134 -1.00 -16.81 24.37
N PHE A 135 -0.24 -15.79 24.72
CA PHE A 135 -0.49 -14.96 25.90
C PHE A 135 -0.49 -13.50 25.52
N PHE A 136 -1.28 -12.69 26.24
CA PHE A 136 -1.29 -11.23 26.08
C PHE A 136 -1.52 -10.56 27.45
N LYS A 137 -1.25 -9.26 27.52
CA LYS A 137 -1.44 -8.43 28.73
C LYS A 137 -2.49 -7.36 28.51
N VAL A 138 -3.19 -7.01 29.60
CA VAL A 138 -4.10 -5.86 29.68
C VAL A 138 -3.68 -5.05 30.91
N ALA A 139 -3.39 -3.76 30.71
CA ALA A 139 -2.96 -2.88 31.78
C ALA A 139 -4.14 -2.46 32.68
N PRO A 140 -3.88 -1.96 33.91
CA PRO A 140 -4.92 -1.46 34.80
C PRO A 140 -5.85 -0.43 34.14
N GLY A 141 -7.16 -0.65 34.24
CA GLY A 141 -8.19 0.28 33.75
C GLY A 141 -8.44 0.26 32.24
N GLU A 142 -7.71 -0.54 31.46
CA GLU A 142 -7.91 -0.64 30.02
C GLU A 142 -9.22 -1.37 29.67
N HIS A 143 -9.89 -0.87 28.63
CA HIS A 143 -11.11 -1.46 28.06
C HIS A 143 -10.75 -2.36 26.88
N ALA A 144 -10.10 -3.48 27.16
CA ALA A 144 -9.63 -4.41 26.14
C ALA A 144 -10.77 -5.19 25.48
N VAL A 145 -10.70 -5.34 24.16
CA VAL A 145 -11.61 -6.15 23.34
C VAL A 145 -10.80 -7.19 22.59
N LEU A 146 -11.18 -8.47 22.72
CA LEU A 146 -10.67 -9.55 21.89
C LEU A 146 -11.55 -9.67 20.65
N ALA A 147 -10.93 -9.58 19.47
CA ALA A 147 -11.62 -9.71 18.20
C ALA A 147 -10.97 -10.77 17.32
N GLY A 148 -11.74 -11.31 16.38
CA GLY A 148 -11.27 -12.31 15.44
C GLY A 148 -12.20 -12.48 14.25
N LYS A 149 -11.67 -13.06 13.16
CA LYS A 149 -12.43 -13.32 11.95
C LYS A 149 -12.19 -14.74 11.46
N PHE A 150 -13.28 -15.42 11.07
CA PHE A 150 -13.19 -16.73 10.46
C PHE A 150 -12.71 -16.63 9.00
N HIS A 151 -11.59 -17.29 8.69
CA HIS A 151 -11.01 -17.41 7.34
C HIS A 151 -10.92 -18.88 6.87
N GLY A 152 -11.80 -19.75 7.36
CA GLY A 152 -11.82 -21.18 6.98
C GLY A 152 -10.87 -22.07 7.78
N GLY A 153 -10.49 -21.67 9.00
CA GLY A 153 -9.59 -22.42 9.87
C GLY A 153 -10.02 -22.40 11.33
N VAL A 154 -9.39 -21.56 12.16
CA VAL A 154 -9.75 -21.37 13.57
C VAL A 154 -11.18 -20.80 13.67
N GLY A 155 -12.06 -21.51 14.38
CA GLY A 155 -13.48 -21.20 14.52
C GLY A 155 -13.87 -20.59 15.87
N ALA A 156 -12.98 -20.59 16.86
CA ALA A 156 -13.21 -19.89 18.13
C ALA A 156 -11.90 -19.48 18.81
N LEU A 157 -11.97 -18.39 19.57
CA LEU A 157 -10.92 -17.89 20.44
C LEU A 157 -11.36 -18.07 21.90
N GLN A 158 -10.52 -18.73 22.71
CA GLN A 158 -10.80 -18.94 24.13
C GLN A 158 -9.73 -18.23 24.96
N ALA A 159 -10.08 -17.10 25.56
CA ALA A 159 -9.21 -16.37 26.48
C ALA A 159 -9.50 -16.77 27.93
N GLN A 160 -8.45 -16.94 28.74
CA GLN A 160 -8.57 -17.21 30.17
C GLN A 160 -7.60 -16.31 30.93
N ARG A 161 -8.11 -15.57 31.91
CA ARG A 161 -7.28 -14.75 32.79
C ARG A 161 -6.46 -15.65 33.71
N VAL A 162 -5.15 -15.44 33.74
CA VAL A 162 -4.22 -16.36 34.43
C VAL A 162 -4.34 -16.26 35.96
N SER A 163 -4.67 -15.08 36.50
CA SER A 163 -4.71 -14.81 37.93
C SER A 163 -5.84 -15.53 38.67
N ASP A 164 -7.00 -15.67 38.05
CA ASP A 164 -8.21 -16.22 38.67
C ASP A 164 -8.97 -17.23 37.81
N GLY A 165 -8.46 -17.54 36.61
CA GLY A 165 -9.06 -18.51 35.70
C GLY A 165 -10.30 -18.01 34.96
N GLN A 166 -10.63 -16.71 35.05
CA GLN A 166 -11.83 -16.14 34.42
C GLN A 166 -11.83 -16.39 32.90
N PRO A 167 -12.81 -17.15 32.36
CA PRO A 167 -12.85 -17.48 30.95
C PRO A 167 -13.67 -16.46 30.13
N VAL A 168 -13.27 -16.27 28.88
CA VAL A 168 -13.99 -15.54 27.84
C VAL A 168 -13.89 -16.36 26.55
N VAL A 169 -15.01 -16.58 25.86
CA VAL A 169 -15.06 -17.35 24.61
C VAL A 169 -15.69 -16.51 23.52
N LEU A 170 -15.02 -16.46 22.37
CA LEU A 170 -15.48 -15.80 21.16
C LEU A 170 -15.61 -16.83 20.05
N ALA A 171 -16.84 -17.15 19.64
CA ALA A 171 -17.09 -17.96 18.44
C ALA A 171 -16.92 -17.08 17.19
N LEU A 172 -16.22 -17.59 16.17
CA LEU A 172 -15.97 -16.88 14.92
C LEU A 172 -16.92 -17.39 13.83
N LYS A 173 -17.76 -16.48 13.31
CA LYS A 173 -18.79 -16.79 12.33
C LYS A 173 -18.28 -16.58 10.90
N PRO A 174 -18.78 -17.38 9.93
CA PRO A 174 -18.41 -17.23 8.52
C PRO A 174 -19.18 -16.08 7.87
N TYR A 175 -18.76 -14.84 8.13
CA TYR A 175 -19.33 -13.67 7.46
C TYR A 175 -18.96 -13.61 5.99
N ARG A 176 -19.94 -13.34 5.12
CA ARG A 176 -19.71 -13.15 3.68
C ARG A 176 -18.91 -11.88 3.39
N ALA A 177 -19.20 -10.80 4.09
CA ALA A 177 -18.48 -9.55 3.92
C ALA A 177 -17.10 -9.61 4.61
N TYR A 178 -16.06 -9.16 3.91
CA TYR A 178 -14.70 -9.27 4.43
C TYR A 178 -14.48 -8.41 5.69
N TRP A 179 -15.07 -7.22 5.74
CA TRP A 179 -14.93 -6.28 6.87
C TRP A 179 -15.70 -6.69 8.14
N GLN A 180 -16.57 -7.69 8.08
CA GLN A 180 -17.33 -8.17 9.26
C GLN A 180 -16.53 -9.21 10.06
N PHE A 181 -16.55 -9.07 11.38
CA PHE A 181 -15.84 -9.94 12.33
C PHE A 181 -16.57 -10.00 13.67
N ASP A 182 -16.17 -10.94 14.53
CA ASP A 182 -16.71 -11.10 15.87
C ASP A 182 -15.77 -10.46 16.90
N GLN A 183 -16.34 -9.94 18.00
CA GLN A 183 -15.57 -9.35 19.09
C GLN A 183 -16.25 -9.57 20.45
N VAL A 184 -15.47 -9.54 21.53
CA VAL A 184 -15.93 -9.64 22.91
C VAL A 184 -15.08 -8.78 23.84
N ALA A 185 -15.74 -8.01 24.70
CA ALA A 185 -15.06 -7.22 25.72
C ALA A 185 -14.48 -8.12 26.81
N LEU A 186 -13.26 -7.81 27.25
CA LEU A 186 -12.64 -8.45 28.40
C LEU A 186 -13.06 -7.72 29.69
N PRO A 187 -13.21 -8.42 30.83
CA PRO A 187 -13.48 -7.78 32.12
C PRO A 187 -12.37 -6.79 32.51
N VAL A 188 -12.75 -5.53 32.71
CA VAL A 188 -11.85 -4.47 33.18
C VAL A 188 -11.36 -4.81 34.59
N SER A 189 -10.09 -4.54 34.87
CA SER A 189 -9.45 -4.75 36.17
C SER A 189 -8.59 -3.54 36.55
N ASN A 190 -8.48 -3.26 37.85
CA ASN A 190 -7.59 -2.22 38.37
C ASN A 190 -6.15 -2.71 38.59
N SER A 191 -5.85 -3.96 38.24
CA SER A 191 -4.50 -4.53 38.26
C SER A 191 -4.14 -5.08 36.88
N GLU A 192 -2.84 -5.17 36.58
CA GLU A 192 -2.35 -5.75 35.33
C GLU A 192 -2.81 -7.21 35.23
N GLN A 193 -3.36 -7.59 34.08
CA GLN A 193 -3.85 -8.94 33.81
C GLN A 193 -3.02 -9.59 32.73
N THR A 194 -2.60 -10.84 32.97
CA THR A 194 -2.11 -11.73 31.91
C THR A 194 -3.24 -12.68 31.51
N TRP A 195 -3.44 -12.82 30.22
CA TRP A 195 -4.45 -13.70 29.63
C TRP A 195 -3.78 -14.76 28.76
N ARG A 196 -4.29 -15.99 28.84
CA ARG A 196 -3.96 -17.08 27.94
C ARG A 196 -5.03 -17.18 26.86
N LEU A 197 -4.64 -17.11 25.60
CA LEU A 197 -5.50 -17.30 24.43
C LEU A 197 -5.25 -18.69 23.84
N ARG A 198 -6.32 -19.48 23.69
CA ARG A 198 -6.33 -20.76 22.97
C ARG A 198 -7.06 -20.61 21.64
N LEU A 199 -6.42 -21.04 20.57
CA LEU A 199 -6.98 -21.06 19.22
C LEU A 199 -7.68 -22.40 18.99
N ARG A 200 -8.99 -22.39 18.69
CA ARG A 200 -9.79 -23.60 18.49
C ARG A 200 -10.07 -23.85 17.02
N GLY A 201 -9.59 -24.96 16.49
CA GLY A 201 -9.57 -25.31 15.06
C GLY A 201 -8.16 -25.28 14.48
N SER A 202 -8.02 -25.62 13.20
CA SER A 202 -6.72 -25.66 12.52
C SER A 202 -6.78 -24.99 11.16
N GLY A 203 -5.66 -24.43 10.69
CA GLY A 203 -5.57 -23.64 9.45
C GLY A 203 -5.46 -22.15 9.73
N LYS A 204 -6.02 -21.32 8.85
CA LYS A 204 -5.91 -19.86 8.92
C LYS A 204 -6.50 -19.29 10.22
N VAL A 205 -5.79 -18.34 10.84
CA VAL A 205 -6.23 -17.62 12.03
C VAL A 205 -6.14 -16.10 11.84
N ALA A 206 -7.17 -15.38 12.29
CA ALA A 206 -7.19 -13.93 12.46
C ALA A 206 -7.71 -13.57 13.85
N PHE A 207 -6.90 -12.86 14.62
CA PHE A 207 -7.20 -12.43 15.99
C PHE A 207 -6.41 -11.15 16.27
N TRP A 208 -6.95 -10.28 17.12
CA TRP A 208 -6.26 -9.06 17.56
C TRP A 208 -6.91 -8.50 18.83
N LEU A 209 -6.27 -7.48 19.39
CA LEU A 209 -6.80 -6.70 20.50
C LEU A 209 -7.08 -5.26 20.07
N ASP A 210 -8.16 -4.71 20.63
CA ASP A 210 -8.46 -3.28 20.65
C ASP A 210 -8.50 -2.77 22.10
N GLY A 211 -8.28 -1.47 22.29
CA GLY A 211 -8.30 -0.83 23.61
C GLY A 211 -7.15 -1.20 24.55
N THR A 212 -6.17 -1.97 24.04
CA THR A 212 -4.92 -2.35 24.70
C THR A 212 -3.85 -2.66 23.63
N ALA A 213 -2.63 -3.00 24.03
CA ALA A 213 -1.57 -3.38 23.09
C ALA A 213 -1.92 -4.66 22.32
N ASN A 214 -1.90 -4.59 20.98
CA ASN A 214 -2.10 -5.74 20.09
C ASN A 214 -0.83 -6.59 19.99
N LEU A 215 -0.39 -7.17 21.11
CA LEU A 215 0.86 -7.91 21.24
C LEU A 215 0.64 -9.25 21.94
N PHE A 216 1.13 -10.31 21.31
CA PHE A 216 1.00 -11.68 21.78
C PHE A 216 2.35 -12.36 21.92
N ALA A 217 2.51 -13.23 22.91
CA ALA A 217 3.71 -14.02 23.14
C ALA A 217 3.39 -15.53 23.21
N GLN A 218 4.38 -16.39 22.95
CA GLN A 218 4.23 -17.83 23.13
C GLN A 218 4.32 -18.25 24.60
N ASN A 219 4.96 -17.42 25.45
CA ASN A 219 5.02 -17.61 26.88
C ASN A 219 4.69 -16.30 27.63
N PRO A 220 4.17 -16.36 28.86
CA PRO A 220 3.79 -15.14 29.59
C PRO A 220 4.99 -14.33 30.08
N GLN A 221 6.17 -14.93 30.24
CA GLN A 221 7.40 -14.24 30.68
C GLN A 221 7.95 -13.29 29.61
N GLN A 222 7.62 -13.52 28.34
CA GLN A 222 7.98 -12.67 27.21
C GLN A 222 7.13 -11.39 27.11
N LEU A 223 6.02 -11.27 27.84
CA LEU A 223 5.14 -10.10 27.81
C LEU A 223 5.76 -8.88 28.50
N LYS A 224 6.79 -8.33 27.86
CA LYS A 224 7.50 -7.11 28.23
C LYS A 224 6.96 -5.92 27.42
N PRO A 225 7.07 -4.69 27.95
CA PRO A 225 6.71 -3.50 27.18
C PRO A 225 7.53 -3.37 25.90
N LEU A 226 6.87 -2.94 24.82
CA LEU A 226 7.57 -2.52 23.62
C LEU A 226 8.37 -1.24 23.92
N ARG A 227 9.58 -1.15 23.37
CA ARG A 227 10.38 0.07 23.42
C ARG A 227 10.84 0.43 22.01
N GLU A 228 10.43 1.60 21.56
CA GLU A 228 10.86 2.22 20.32
C GLU A 228 11.55 3.53 20.70
N ASP A 229 12.81 3.69 20.33
CA ASP A 229 13.57 4.91 20.58
C ASP A 229 13.34 5.89 19.41
N ASP A 230 13.50 7.19 19.67
CA ASP A 230 13.41 8.21 18.61
C ASP A 230 14.38 7.91 17.46
N GLY A 231 13.90 8.09 16.23
CA GLY A 231 14.70 7.92 15.03
C GLY A 231 15.39 9.20 14.56
N GLN A 232 16.25 9.04 13.56
CA GLN A 232 16.90 10.12 12.83
C GLN A 232 16.64 9.93 11.34
N THR A 233 16.23 11.01 10.69
CA THR A 233 16.00 11.07 9.24
C THR A 233 16.91 12.13 8.65
N ARG A 234 17.83 11.72 7.79
CA ARG A 234 18.73 12.64 7.08
C ARG A 234 18.35 12.73 5.63
N LEU A 235 18.14 13.96 5.19
CA LEU A 235 17.75 14.30 3.84
C LEU A 235 18.84 15.16 3.19
N THR A 236 19.17 14.87 1.93
CA THR A 236 20.03 15.73 1.13
C THR A 236 19.26 16.19 -0.10
N LEU A 237 18.99 17.50 -0.18
CA LEU A 237 18.32 18.10 -1.32
C LEU A 237 19.35 18.47 -2.39
N HIS A 238 19.08 18.05 -3.63
CA HIS A 238 19.87 18.42 -4.79
C HIS A 238 19.16 19.47 -5.65
N LYS A 239 19.83 19.95 -6.70
CA LYS A 239 19.24 20.90 -7.67
C LYS A 239 18.65 20.23 -8.91
N GLU A 240 18.92 18.94 -9.08
CA GLU A 240 18.54 18.14 -10.24
C GLU A 240 17.01 17.93 -10.28
N VAL A 241 16.39 18.27 -11.41
CA VAL A 241 14.99 17.97 -11.70
C VAL A 241 14.90 16.64 -12.43
N LEU A 242 14.18 15.68 -11.87
CA LEU A 242 14.08 14.31 -12.41
C LEU A 242 12.94 14.18 -13.45
N GLY A 243 11.90 14.98 -13.30
CA GLY A 243 10.70 14.91 -14.13
C GLY A 243 9.51 15.63 -13.53
N PRO A 244 8.35 15.62 -14.19
CA PRO A 244 7.11 16.07 -13.59
C PRO A 244 6.69 15.13 -12.44
N THR A 245 5.94 15.66 -11.48
CA THR A 245 5.14 14.82 -10.60
C THR A 245 3.95 14.24 -11.38
N PRO A 246 3.47 13.03 -11.02
CA PRO A 246 2.27 12.48 -11.64
C PRO A 246 1.05 13.34 -11.32
N ASN A 247 0.07 13.34 -12.23
CA ASN A 247 -1.26 13.83 -11.94
C ASN A 247 -1.93 12.86 -10.96
N LEU A 248 -2.16 13.33 -9.73
CA LEU A 248 -2.90 12.59 -8.72
C LEU A 248 -4.40 12.66 -9.01
N GLY A 249 -5.00 11.50 -9.28
CA GLY A 249 -6.40 11.39 -9.66
C GLY A 249 -7.17 10.39 -8.80
N ILE A 250 -8.43 10.23 -9.17
CA ILE A 250 -9.38 9.34 -8.50
C ILE A 250 -10.25 8.63 -9.53
N ALA A 251 -10.70 7.42 -9.21
CA ALA A 251 -11.72 6.76 -10.03
C ALA A 251 -13.08 7.44 -9.80
N LEU A 252 -13.63 8.05 -10.84
CA LEU A 252 -14.88 8.80 -10.78
C LEU A 252 -16.10 7.90 -11.05
N PRO A 253 -17.28 8.27 -10.49
CA PRO A 253 -18.51 7.50 -10.70
C PRO A 253 -18.90 7.35 -12.18
N TYR A 254 -19.51 6.20 -12.53
CA TYR A 254 -20.15 6.03 -13.84
C TYR A 254 -21.59 6.59 -13.86
N VAL A 255 -21.75 7.82 -13.38
CA VAL A 255 -23.03 8.51 -13.29
C VAL A 255 -22.77 10.01 -13.14
N LEU A 256 -23.72 10.84 -13.57
CA LEU A 256 -23.70 12.26 -13.26
C LEU A 256 -23.76 12.44 -11.73
N PRO A 257 -22.68 12.93 -11.07
CA PRO A 257 -22.72 13.16 -9.64
C PRO A 257 -23.81 14.19 -9.29
N PRO A 258 -24.57 13.98 -8.21
CA PRO A 258 -25.54 14.98 -7.78
C PRO A 258 -24.81 16.24 -7.28
N PRO A 259 -25.37 17.45 -7.46
CA PRO A 259 -24.75 18.69 -6.99
C PRO A 259 -24.37 18.70 -5.51
N SER A 260 -25.09 17.97 -4.67
CA SER A 260 -24.80 17.77 -3.23
C SER A 260 -23.42 17.13 -2.99
N SER A 261 -22.92 16.32 -3.92
CA SER A 261 -21.57 15.73 -3.84
C SER A 261 -20.44 16.65 -4.32
N TYR A 262 -20.76 17.80 -4.93
CA TYR A 262 -19.74 18.62 -5.57
C TYR A 262 -18.74 19.22 -4.59
N ALA A 263 -19.17 19.56 -3.37
CA ALA A 263 -18.27 20.12 -2.37
C ALA A 263 -17.18 19.13 -1.96
N VAL A 264 -17.52 17.84 -1.81
CA VAL A 264 -16.51 16.80 -1.48
C VAL A 264 -15.60 16.52 -2.68
N LEU A 265 -16.10 16.54 -3.91
CA LEU A 265 -15.28 16.38 -5.12
C LEU A 265 -14.33 17.57 -5.36
N ASP A 266 -14.82 18.80 -5.20
CA ASP A 266 -14.01 20.03 -5.27
C ASP A 266 -12.90 20.01 -4.20
N ALA A 267 -13.24 19.54 -3.00
CA ALA A 267 -12.30 19.32 -1.92
C ALA A 267 -11.16 18.38 -2.32
N LEU A 268 -11.46 17.21 -2.90
CA LEU A 268 -10.43 16.24 -3.32
C LEU A 268 -9.51 16.80 -4.43
N ASN A 269 -10.01 17.77 -5.21
CA ASN A 269 -9.28 18.48 -6.28
C ASN A 269 -8.43 17.53 -7.16
N PRO A 270 -9.03 16.45 -7.71
CA PRO A 270 -8.29 15.52 -8.56
C PRO A 270 -7.73 16.22 -9.81
N ARG A 271 -6.51 15.85 -10.22
CA ARG A 271 -5.85 16.35 -11.43
C ARG A 271 -5.96 15.41 -12.62
N ALA A 272 -6.34 14.16 -12.35
CA ALA A 272 -6.65 13.14 -13.34
C ALA A 272 -7.85 12.31 -12.87
N ALA A 273 -8.38 11.47 -13.75
CA ALA A 273 -9.41 10.52 -13.37
C ALA A 273 -9.25 9.17 -14.06
N SER A 274 -9.82 8.13 -13.46
CA SER A 274 -10.17 6.88 -14.15
C SER A 274 -11.67 6.65 -14.08
N TYR A 275 -12.26 6.04 -15.11
CA TYR A 275 -13.66 5.61 -15.06
C TYR A 275 -13.93 4.49 -16.07
N TYR A 276 -15.00 3.75 -15.83
CA TYR A 276 -15.48 2.75 -16.79
C TYR A 276 -16.30 3.41 -17.90
N SER A 277 -16.30 2.82 -19.08
CA SER A 277 -17.33 3.06 -20.10
C SER A 277 -17.97 1.73 -20.50
N LEU A 278 -19.30 1.69 -20.47
CA LEU A 278 -20.04 0.43 -20.61
C LEU A 278 -20.53 0.25 -22.05
N VAL A 279 -19.83 -0.60 -22.82
CA VAL A 279 -19.99 -0.70 -24.27
C VAL A 279 -21.38 -1.14 -24.70
N ASP A 280 -22.06 -1.97 -23.92
CA ASP A 280 -23.41 -2.44 -24.18
C ASP A 280 -24.49 -1.37 -23.91
N ILE A 281 -24.24 -0.48 -22.95
CA ILE A 281 -25.07 0.70 -22.74
C ILE A 281 -24.85 1.70 -23.87
N MET A 282 -23.59 1.99 -24.19
CA MET A 282 -23.23 2.98 -25.21
C MET A 282 -23.65 2.57 -26.62
N ALA A 283 -23.55 1.28 -26.96
CA ALA A 283 -24.05 0.77 -28.24
C ALA A 283 -25.57 0.98 -28.42
N ARG A 284 -26.35 1.03 -27.32
CA ARG A 284 -27.81 1.25 -27.35
C ARG A 284 -28.18 2.72 -27.14
N LYS A 285 -27.37 3.46 -26.39
CA LYS A 285 -27.57 4.85 -25.99
C LYS A 285 -26.25 5.63 -26.15
N PRO A 286 -25.87 6.02 -27.38
CA PRO A 286 -24.55 6.60 -27.65
C PRO A 286 -24.19 7.88 -26.88
N HIS A 287 -25.19 8.59 -26.36
CA HIS A 287 -25.04 9.85 -25.62
C HIS A 287 -25.21 9.67 -24.09
N TYR A 288 -25.21 8.43 -23.57
CA TYR A 288 -25.44 8.18 -22.15
C TYR A 288 -24.39 8.88 -21.27
N GLU A 289 -23.14 8.89 -21.71
CA GLU A 289 -22.00 9.38 -20.92
C GLU A 289 -21.75 10.89 -21.06
N ASP A 290 -22.32 11.54 -22.09
CA ASP A 290 -21.96 12.91 -22.48
C ASP A 290 -22.09 13.91 -21.32
N ALA A 291 -23.20 13.85 -20.57
CA ALA A 291 -23.48 14.82 -19.50
C ALA A 291 -22.47 14.75 -18.36
N PHE A 292 -22.14 13.55 -17.87
CA PHE A 292 -21.22 13.43 -16.74
C PHE A 292 -19.77 13.65 -17.16
N ARG A 293 -19.38 13.21 -18.38
CA ARG A 293 -18.04 13.47 -18.91
C ARG A 293 -17.81 14.97 -19.13
N GLN A 294 -18.83 15.69 -19.62
CA GLN A 294 -18.78 17.14 -19.72
C GLN A 294 -18.64 17.81 -18.35
N VAL A 295 -19.40 17.36 -17.34
CA VAL A 295 -19.25 17.89 -15.97
C VAL A 295 -17.85 17.63 -15.42
N TYR A 296 -17.27 16.44 -15.61
CA TYR A 296 -15.91 16.14 -15.18
C TYR A 296 -14.87 17.05 -15.85
N GLN A 297 -14.99 17.28 -17.15
CA GLN A 297 -14.08 18.17 -17.88
C GLN A 297 -14.27 19.65 -17.52
N ASP A 298 -15.50 20.16 -17.64
CA ASP A 298 -15.77 21.60 -17.57
C ASP A 298 -15.87 22.13 -16.13
N ARG A 299 -16.45 21.36 -15.20
CA ARG A 299 -16.59 21.80 -13.79
C ARG A 299 -15.38 21.40 -12.95
N PHE A 300 -14.97 20.14 -13.04
CA PHE A 300 -13.90 19.59 -12.19
C PHE A 300 -12.52 19.70 -12.85
N GLY A 301 -12.43 20.20 -14.08
CA GLY A 301 -11.15 20.47 -14.74
C GLY A 301 -10.37 19.22 -15.14
N ILE A 302 -11.03 18.06 -15.25
CA ILE A 302 -10.39 16.81 -15.63
C ILE A 302 -10.05 16.85 -17.12
N THR A 303 -8.79 17.11 -17.41
CA THR A 303 -8.24 17.19 -18.78
C THR A 303 -7.26 16.05 -19.07
N GLN A 304 -7.08 15.13 -18.12
CA GLN A 304 -6.34 13.92 -18.31
C GLN A 304 -7.07 12.77 -17.63
N ASP A 305 -7.48 11.78 -18.42
CA ASP A 305 -8.22 10.62 -17.90
C ASP A 305 -7.82 9.33 -18.58
N ILE A 306 -8.20 8.22 -17.95
CA ILE A 306 -8.17 6.88 -18.53
C ILE A 306 -9.53 6.22 -18.40
N THR A 307 -10.06 5.79 -19.53
CA THR A 307 -11.28 4.98 -19.61
C THR A 307 -10.92 3.50 -19.71
N LEU A 308 -11.56 2.66 -18.89
CA LEU A 308 -11.55 1.21 -19.07
C LEU A 308 -12.87 0.76 -19.72
N LEU A 309 -12.79 0.17 -20.91
CA LEU A 309 -13.97 -0.41 -21.53
C LEU A 309 -14.40 -1.67 -20.79
N ALA A 310 -15.70 -1.78 -20.52
CA ALA A 310 -16.33 -2.96 -19.92
C ALA A 310 -17.75 -3.13 -20.46
N GLY A 311 -18.38 -4.26 -20.19
CA GLY A 311 -19.83 -4.44 -20.29
C GLY A 311 -20.52 -4.12 -18.97
N SER A 312 -21.84 -4.05 -18.96
CA SER A 312 -22.67 -3.92 -17.76
C SER A 312 -22.19 -4.80 -16.62
N GLN A 313 -22.28 -4.28 -15.39
CA GLN A 313 -21.72 -4.88 -14.17
C GLN A 313 -20.19 -4.99 -14.16
N ARG A 314 -19.49 -4.13 -14.93
CA ARG A 314 -18.03 -4.13 -15.08
C ARG A 314 -17.51 -5.46 -15.66
N GLN A 315 -18.24 -6.04 -16.61
CA GLN A 315 -17.77 -7.24 -17.32
C GLN A 315 -16.53 -6.88 -18.15
N ALA A 316 -15.38 -7.46 -17.80
CA ALA A 316 -14.11 -7.08 -18.39
C ALA A 316 -13.71 -7.85 -19.67
N ASP A 317 -14.26 -9.04 -19.90
CA ASP A 317 -13.91 -9.92 -21.02
C ASP A 317 -14.71 -9.60 -22.30
N LEU A 318 -14.46 -8.42 -22.87
CA LEU A 318 -15.08 -7.97 -24.11
C LEU A 318 -14.69 -8.84 -25.33
N ARG A 319 -15.57 -8.86 -26.33
CA ARG A 319 -15.41 -9.61 -27.59
C ARG A 319 -15.37 -8.65 -28.78
N ALA A 320 -14.70 -9.06 -29.86
CA ALA A 320 -14.66 -8.28 -31.08
C ALA A 320 -15.96 -8.45 -31.87
N ASP A 321 -17.06 -7.90 -31.34
CA ASP A 321 -18.40 -8.01 -31.89
C ASP A 321 -19.05 -6.65 -32.13
N THR A 322 -20.26 -6.67 -32.69
CA THR A 322 -21.02 -5.45 -33.02
C THR A 322 -21.31 -4.59 -31.80
N THR A 323 -21.49 -5.18 -30.62
CA THR A 323 -21.80 -4.45 -29.40
C THR A 323 -20.58 -3.70 -28.89
N SER A 324 -19.45 -4.40 -28.76
CA SER A 324 -18.22 -3.80 -28.23
C SER A 324 -17.66 -2.74 -29.19
N ASN A 325 -17.67 -3.02 -30.50
CA ASN A 325 -17.23 -2.05 -31.50
C ASN A 325 -18.17 -0.85 -31.60
N GLY A 326 -19.50 -1.05 -31.49
CA GLY A 326 -20.48 0.04 -31.49
C GLY A 326 -20.38 0.93 -30.24
N GLY A 327 -20.10 0.33 -29.07
CA GLY A 327 -19.82 1.08 -27.84
C GLY A 327 -18.53 1.91 -27.94
N LEU A 328 -17.46 1.35 -28.53
CA LEU A 328 -16.23 2.10 -28.80
C LEU A 328 -16.46 3.26 -29.78
N ASP A 329 -17.24 3.07 -30.84
CA ASP A 329 -17.59 4.15 -31.78
C ASP A 329 -18.31 5.30 -31.07
N ALA A 330 -19.26 4.97 -30.20
CA ALA A 330 -19.99 5.96 -29.40
C ALA A 330 -19.04 6.73 -28.45
N TRP A 331 -18.14 6.02 -27.75
CA TRP A 331 -17.15 6.66 -26.89
C TRP A 331 -16.20 7.58 -27.67
N LEU A 332 -15.72 7.17 -28.85
CA LEU A 332 -14.87 7.98 -29.71
C LEU A 332 -15.60 9.23 -30.20
N ALA A 333 -16.86 9.10 -30.62
CA ALA A 333 -17.70 10.23 -31.03
C ALA A 333 -17.95 11.22 -29.89
N SER A 334 -18.29 10.73 -28.71
CA SER A 334 -18.47 11.54 -27.49
C SER A 334 -17.17 12.28 -27.14
N THR A 335 -16.03 11.60 -27.19
CA THR A 335 -14.71 12.22 -26.90
C THR A 335 -14.36 13.33 -27.90
N ARG A 336 -14.66 13.16 -29.18
CA ARG A 336 -14.50 14.24 -30.18
C ARG A 336 -15.43 15.42 -29.88
N ALA A 337 -16.64 15.16 -29.41
CA ALA A 337 -17.62 16.19 -29.05
C ALA A 337 -17.22 17.00 -27.80
N LEU A 338 -16.36 16.47 -26.92
CA LEU A 338 -15.74 17.21 -25.79
C LEU A 338 -14.76 18.31 -26.26
N GLY A 339 -14.57 18.50 -27.57
CA GLY A 339 -13.86 19.66 -28.12
C GLY A 339 -12.35 19.55 -28.09
N GLY A 340 -11.79 18.35 -27.94
CA GLY A 340 -10.35 18.09 -28.00
C GLY A 340 -9.54 18.72 -26.85
N LYS A 341 -10.18 18.96 -25.70
CA LYS A 341 -9.51 19.48 -24.51
C LYS A 341 -8.90 18.31 -23.73
N GLY A 342 -7.58 18.15 -23.81
CA GLY A 342 -6.84 17.24 -22.94
C GLY A 342 -6.38 15.93 -23.59
N ILE A 343 -6.02 14.95 -22.76
CA ILE A 343 -5.55 13.61 -23.14
C ILE A 343 -6.50 12.57 -22.55
N HIS A 344 -7.05 11.72 -23.41
CA HIS A 344 -8.03 10.70 -23.03
C HIS A 344 -7.45 9.32 -23.36
N TYR A 345 -6.90 8.66 -22.34
CA TYR A 345 -6.42 7.30 -22.47
C TYR A 345 -7.59 6.32 -22.52
N ILE A 346 -7.46 5.27 -23.32
CA ILE A 346 -8.43 4.18 -23.38
C ILE A 346 -7.73 2.82 -23.26
N GLY A 347 -8.14 2.06 -22.25
CA GLY A 347 -7.89 0.63 -22.11
C GLY A 347 -9.09 -0.15 -22.65
N PHE A 348 -8.82 -1.15 -23.49
CA PHE A 348 -9.89 -1.93 -24.15
C PHE A 348 -10.51 -3.01 -23.27
N ALA A 349 -9.99 -3.19 -22.05
CA ALA A 349 -10.52 -4.08 -21.04
C ALA A 349 -9.98 -3.65 -19.67
N ASP A 350 -10.70 -4.06 -18.62
CA ASP A 350 -10.23 -3.99 -17.25
C ASP A 350 -9.48 -5.27 -16.88
N GLU A 351 -8.24 -5.16 -16.37
CA GLU A 351 -7.46 -6.29 -15.87
C GLU A 351 -7.43 -7.53 -16.79
N PRO A 352 -7.02 -7.41 -18.06
CA PRO A 352 -7.20 -8.50 -19.03
C PRO A 352 -6.42 -9.77 -18.67
N ASN A 353 -5.30 -9.65 -17.96
CA ASN A 353 -4.54 -10.81 -17.47
C ASN A 353 -5.27 -11.60 -16.38
N LEU A 354 -6.17 -10.95 -15.63
CA LEU A 354 -7.07 -11.63 -14.70
C LEU A 354 -8.26 -12.25 -15.44
N ASN A 355 -8.90 -11.47 -16.33
CA ASN A 355 -10.23 -11.78 -16.85
C ASN A 355 -10.25 -12.61 -18.14
N TYR A 356 -9.24 -12.48 -19.01
CA TYR A 356 -9.17 -13.28 -20.23
C TYR A 356 -8.56 -14.65 -19.95
N PRO A 357 -8.99 -15.70 -20.67
CA PRO A 357 -8.46 -17.04 -20.51
C PRO A 357 -6.94 -17.08 -20.78
N ASP A 358 -6.49 -16.38 -21.81
CA ASP A 358 -5.09 -16.29 -22.19
C ASP A 358 -4.78 -14.98 -22.95
N TYR A 359 -3.49 -14.76 -23.20
CA TYR A 359 -2.98 -13.59 -23.93
C TYR A 359 -3.54 -13.51 -25.36
N ALA A 360 -3.68 -14.63 -26.06
CA ALA A 360 -4.07 -14.63 -27.48
C ALA A 360 -5.50 -14.12 -27.67
N ASN A 361 -6.40 -14.50 -26.75
CA ASN A 361 -7.76 -13.99 -26.73
C ASN A 361 -7.80 -12.47 -26.50
N TYR A 362 -7.01 -11.96 -25.54
CA TYR A 362 -6.90 -10.52 -25.32
C TYR A 362 -6.25 -9.78 -26.51
N GLN A 363 -5.19 -10.34 -27.08
CA GLN A 363 -4.49 -9.74 -28.23
C GLN A 363 -5.42 -9.58 -29.44
N SER A 364 -6.33 -10.54 -29.67
CA SER A 364 -7.32 -10.48 -30.75
C SER A 364 -8.25 -9.27 -30.60
N ILE A 365 -8.83 -9.05 -29.40
CA ILE A 365 -9.69 -7.90 -29.14
C ILE A 365 -8.90 -6.59 -29.18
N PHE A 366 -7.69 -6.56 -28.59
CA PHE A 366 -6.81 -5.39 -28.63
C PHE A 366 -6.55 -4.95 -30.07
N ASN A 367 -6.13 -5.89 -30.94
CA ASN A 367 -5.83 -5.59 -32.33
C ASN A 367 -7.06 -5.10 -33.11
N SER A 368 -8.25 -5.60 -32.78
CA SER A 368 -9.50 -5.13 -33.39
C SER A 368 -9.79 -3.67 -33.03
N MET A 369 -9.82 -3.36 -31.73
CA MET A 369 -10.16 -2.03 -31.24
C MET A 369 -9.08 -1.01 -31.55
N ALA A 370 -7.81 -1.38 -31.47
CA ALA A 370 -6.69 -0.51 -31.84
C ALA A 370 -6.78 -0.07 -33.31
N ARG A 371 -7.08 -1.00 -34.23
CA ARG A 371 -7.33 -0.65 -35.65
C ARG A 371 -8.50 0.31 -35.80
N GLN A 372 -9.59 0.10 -35.07
CA GLN A 372 -10.76 0.98 -35.11
C GLN A 372 -10.41 2.40 -34.65
N VAL A 373 -9.73 2.54 -33.51
CA VAL A 373 -9.26 3.85 -33.00
C VAL A 373 -8.32 4.53 -34.00
N ARG A 374 -7.39 3.78 -34.61
CA ARG A 374 -6.38 4.34 -35.54
C ARG A 374 -6.92 4.62 -36.95
N SER A 375 -8.10 4.11 -37.30
CA SER A 375 -8.70 4.29 -38.63
C SER A 375 -9.14 5.74 -38.93
N ASP A 376 -9.36 6.55 -37.88
CA ASP A 376 -9.71 7.97 -38.00
C ASP A 376 -8.70 8.87 -37.28
N PRO A 377 -7.88 9.66 -38.01
CA PRO A 377 -6.94 10.62 -37.42
C PRO A 377 -7.61 11.69 -36.51
N ALA A 378 -8.92 11.92 -36.64
CA ALA A 378 -9.65 12.83 -35.76
C ALA A 378 -9.63 12.37 -34.30
N ASN A 379 -9.51 11.06 -34.04
CA ASN A 379 -9.38 10.52 -32.69
C ASN A 379 -8.12 11.03 -31.99
N ALA A 380 -6.97 10.94 -32.67
CA ALA A 380 -5.71 11.42 -32.14
C ALA A 380 -5.72 12.94 -31.92
N LYS A 381 -6.35 13.70 -32.84
CA LYS A 381 -6.55 15.16 -32.74
C LYS A 381 -7.44 15.55 -31.56
N ALA A 382 -8.42 14.71 -31.22
CA ALA A 382 -9.28 14.89 -30.05
C ALA A 382 -8.63 14.46 -28.73
N GLY A 383 -7.34 14.06 -28.75
CA GLY A 383 -6.61 13.67 -27.54
C GLY A 383 -6.68 12.19 -27.17
N VAL A 384 -7.33 11.34 -28.00
CA VAL A 384 -7.42 9.89 -27.72
C VAL A 384 -6.04 9.23 -27.79
N ARG A 385 -5.72 8.42 -26.78
CA ARG A 385 -4.48 7.65 -26.66
C ARG A 385 -4.79 6.22 -26.21
N ILE A 386 -4.14 5.23 -26.80
CA ILE A 386 -4.34 3.82 -26.43
C ILE A 386 -3.42 3.48 -25.25
N ALA A 387 -4.03 3.10 -24.13
CA ALA A 387 -3.34 2.56 -22.97
C ALA A 387 -3.44 1.03 -22.97
N MET A 388 -2.35 0.36 -22.61
CA MET A 388 -2.28 -1.09 -22.56
C MET A 388 -1.53 -1.57 -21.33
N PRO A 389 -1.68 -2.83 -20.96
CA PRO A 389 -2.91 -3.61 -21.05
C PRO A 389 -3.91 -3.28 -19.93
N ALA A 390 -3.60 -2.35 -19.01
CA ALA A 390 -4.36 -2.13 -17.76
C ALA A 390 -4.46 -3.41 -16.93
N THR A 391 -3.33 -4.12 -16.76
CA THR A 391 -3.27 -5.42 -16.07
C THR A 391 -3.54 -5.30 -14.58
N SER A 392 -4.14 -6.35 -14.00
CA SER A 392 -4.14 -6.59 -12.56
C SER A 392 -2.73 -6.95 -12.13
N ARG A 393 -2.05 -6.02 -11.46
CA ARG A 393 -0.66 -6.13 -10.98
C ARG A 393 0.35 -6.22 -12.12
N LEU A 394 1.38 -5.39 -12.06
CA LEU A 394 2.41 -5.35 -13.10
C LEU A 394 3.42 -6.48 -12.91
N VAL A 395 4.11 -6.48 -11.78
CA VAL A 395 5.23 -7.39 -11.50
C VAL A 395 4.74 -8.75 -11.06
N ASN A 396 3.73 -8.77 -10.20
CA ASN A 396 3.19 -9.96 -9.58
C ASN A 396 2.01 -10.52 -10.38
N GLY A 397 1.76 -11.82 -10.23
CA GLY A 397 0.63 -12.48 -10.87
C GLY A 397 -0.73 -12.04 -10.30
N PRO A 398 -1.81 -12.06 -11.10
CA PRO A 398 -3.16 -11.82 -10.64
C PRO A 398 -3.66 -12.98 -9.76
N PHE A 399 -4.76 -12.78 -9.03
CA PHE A 399 -5.37 -13.83 -8.20
C PHE A 399 -6.24 -14.79 -9.01
N ALA A 400 -5.59 -15.52 -9.92
CA ALA A 400 -6.19 -16.55 -10.75
C ALA A 400 -5.38 -17.84 -10.69
N ASP A 401 -5.97 -18.94 -11.17
CA ASP A 401 -5.16 -20.08 -11.56
C ASP A 401 -4.07 -19.64 -12.55
N ASN A 402 -2.98 -20.40 -12.63
CA ASN A 402 -1.84 -20.12 -13.52
C ASN A 402 -1.29 -18.66 -13.46
N ALA A 403 -1.38 -18.01 -12.29
CA ALA A 403 -0.96 -16.62 -12.06
C ALA A 403 0.45 -16.29 -12.56
N ALA A 404 1.38 -17.26 -12.56
CA ALA A 404 2.74 -17.07 -13.04
C ALA A 404 2.82 -16.75 -14.54
N ASP A 405 1.95 -17.34 -15.36
CA ASP A 405 1.87 -17.09 -16.81
C ASP A 405 1.08 -15.81 -17.15
N LYS A 406 0.51 -15.17 -16.13
CA LYS A 406 -0.43 -14.04 -16.23
C LYS A 406 0.13 -12.75 -15.63
N ARG A 407 1.43 -12.66 -15.35
CA ARG A 407 2.04 -11.41 -14.88
C ARG A 407 1.85 -10.28 -15.89
N GLY A 408 1.45 -9.12 -15.42
CA GLY A 408 1.14 -7.99 -16.28
C GLY A 408 2.32 -7.53 -17.14
N ILE A 409 3.53 -7.53 -16.57
CA ILE A 409 4.76 -7.12 -17.25
C ILE A 409 5.11 -8.04 -18.43
N ASP A 410 4.79 -9.34 -18.33
CA ASP A 410 5.07 -10.31 -19.39
C ASP A 410 4.07 -10.16 -20.55
N TRP A 411 2.79 -9.90 -20.22
CA TRP A 411 1.77 -9.59 -21.23
C TRP A 411 2.05 -8.25 -21.93
N ALA A 412 2.41 -7.21 -21.16
CA ALA A 412 2.80 -5.91 -21.70
C ALA A 412 4.01 -6.01 -22.63
N ARG A 413 5.03 -6.81 -22.28
CA ARG A 413 6.21 -7.04 -23.13
C ARG A 413 5.84 -7.66 -24.48
N ARG A 414 4.98 -8.68 -24.48
CA ARG A 414 4.51 -9.33 -25.71
C ARG A 414 3.73 -8.34 -26.58
N LEU A 415 2.84 -7.55 -25.97
CA LEU A 415 2.00 -6.62 -26.70
C LEU A 415 2.80 -5.44 -27.28
N LEU A 416 3.82 -4.96 -26.57
CA LEU A 416 4.77 -3.97 -27.10
C LEU A 416 5.55 -4.52 -28.30
N ALA A 417 6.00 -5.77 -28.25
CA ALA A 417 6.75 -6.37 -29.35
C ALA A 417 5.90 -6.55 -30.62
N GLU A 418 4.61 -6.83 -30.45
CA GLU A 418 3.70 -7.15 -31.56
C GLU A 418 2.95 -5.92 -32.09
N SER A 419 2.61 -4.96 -31.22
CA SER A 419 1.72 -3.83 -31.52
C SER A 419 2.20 -2.48 -30.94
N GLY A 420 3.49 -2.36 -30.60
CA GLY A 420 4.06 -1.19 -29.91
C GLY A 420 3.84 0.17 -30.59
N ASP A 421 3.74 0.21 -31.92
CA ASP A 421 3.44 1.43 -32.69
C ASP A 421 1.98 1.91 -32.51
N GLN A 422 1.08 1.02 -32.10
CA GLN A 422 -0.32 1.36 -31.83
C GLN A 422 -0.55 1.81 -30.39
N ILE A 423 0.44 1.66 -29.52
CA ILE A 423 0.33 1.90 -28.08
C ILE A 423 0.89 3.28 -27.73
N ASP A 424 0.20 4.05 -26.90
CA ASP A 424 0.68 5.35 -26.42
C ASP A 424 1.12 5.32 -24.95
N ALA A 425 0.52 4.43 -24.14
CA ALA A 425 0.78 4.33 -22.71
C ALA A 425 0.82 2.88 -22.20
N LEU A 426 1.60 2.64 -21.14
CA LEU A 426 1.57 1.45 -20.31
C LEU A 426 0.75 1.76 -19.04
N ALA A 427 -0.29 0.97 -18.81
CA ALA A 427 -1.22 1.07 -17.69
C ALA A 427 -1.29 -0.23 -16.89
N TRP A 428 -1.42 -0.13 -15.57
CA TRP A 428 -1.60 -1.26 -14.67
C TRP A 428 -2.25 -0.85 -13.35
N HIS A 429 -2.92 -1.82 -12.73
CA HIS A 429 -3.44 -1.70 -11.38
C HIS A 429 -2.45 -2.27 -10.37
N GLU A 430 -2.43 -1.70 -9.16
CA GLU A 430 -1.66 -2.25 -8.05
C GLU A 430 -2.56 -2.44 -6.82
N TRP A 431 -2.53 -3.64 -6.24
CA TRP A 431 -3.40 -4.05 -5.14
C TRP A 431 -2.62 -4.90 -4.13
N MET A 432 -3.19 -5.04 -2.93
CA MET A 432 -2.74 -6.00 -1.91
C MET A 432 -1.37 -5.67 -1.31
N ILE A 433 -0.96 -4.41 -1.42
CA ILE A 433 0.15 -3.82 -0.68
C ILE A 433 -0.47 -3.07 0.49
N ARG A 434 -0.67 -3.77 1.61
CA ARG A 434 -1.41 -3.22 2.77
C ARG A 434 -0.51 -2.52 3.76
N ASP A 435 0.64 -3.11 4.05
CA ASP A 435 1.56 -2.58 5.05
C ASP A 435 2.23 -1.28 4.57
N LEU A 436 2.34 -0.31 5.49
CA LEU A 436 2.92 1.01 5.21
C LEU A 436 4.39 0.93 4.83
N LEU A 437 5.18 0.03 5.44
CA LEU A 437 6.60 -0.11 5.17
C LEU A 437 6.86 -0.72 3.78
N ALA A 438 5.90 -1.48 3.24
CA ALA A 438 6.00 -2.07 1.90
C ALA A 438 5.62 -1.12 0.75
N THR A 439 5.06 0.07 1.01
CA THR A 439 4.63 1.01 -0.06
C THR A 439 5.75 1.47 -1.02
N ARG A 440 7.02 1.18 -0.72
CA ARG A 440 8.17 1.43 -1.61
C ARG A 440 8.14 0.61 -2.89
N VAL A 441 7.45 -0.54 -2.89
CA VAL A 441 7.26 -1.37 -4.10
C VAL A 441 6.60 -0.60 -5.25
N TYR A 442 5.86 0.47 -4.96
CA TYR A 442 5.29 1.34 -5.99
C TYR A 442 6.38 2.03 -6.82
N ARG A 443 7.48 2.48 -6.20
CA ARG A 443 8.62 3.06 -6.91
C ARG A 443 9.27 2.02 -7.82
N ASP A 444 9.44 0.81 -7.33
CA ASP A 444 10.04 -0.30 -8.09
C ASP A 444 9.15 -0.71 -9.27
N SER A 445 7.83 -0.75 -9.07
CA SER A 445 6.86 -1.02 -10.14
C SER A 445 6.94 0.03 -11.26
N VAL A 446 6.99 1.33 -10.89
CA VAL A 446 7.18 2.43 -11.86
C VAL A 446 8.50 2.33 -12.61
N ARG A 447 9.61 1.99 -11.93
CA ARG A 447 10.91 1.79 -12.59
C ARG A 447 10.89 0.63 -13.57
N ARG A 448 10.34 -0.51 -13.19
CA ARG A 448 10.22 -1.68 -14.08
C ARG A 448 9.30 -1.39 -15.27
N ALA A 449 8.25 -0.59 -15.08
CA ALA A 449 7.42 -0.09 -16.17
C ALA A 449 8.22 0.80 -17.14
N ALA A 450 9.02 1.72 -16.62
CA ALA A 450 9.90 2.58 -17.41
C ALA A 450 10.96 1.80 -18.18
N ASP A 451 11.60 0.81 -17.54
CA ASP A 451 12.57 -0.08 -18.16
C ASP A 451 11.93 -0.89 -19.32
N LEU A 452 10.69 -1.34 -19.14
CA LEU A 452 9.97 -2.10 -20.16
C LEU A 452 9.70 -1.28 -21.43
N VAL A 453 9.28 -0.02 -21.28
CA VAL A 453 8.99 0.86 -22.43
C VAL A 453 10.25 1.57 -22.96
N GLY A 454 11.33 1.55 -22.18
CA GLY A 454 12.58 2.24 -22.45
C GLY A 454 12.48 3.75 -22.22
N LEU A 455 13.65 4.40 -22.13
CA LEU A 455 13.77 5.85 -21.96
C LEU A 455 14.18 6.55 -23.27
N ASP A 456 13.75 7.79 -23.44
CA ASP A 456 14.17 8.70 -24.50
C ASP A 456 15.50 9.39 -24.17
N ALA A 457 15.96 10.30 -25.04
CA ALA A 457 17.22 11.01 -24.87
C ALA A 457 17.27 11.94 -23.63
N ASN A 458 16.12 12.29 -23.06
CA ASN A 458 15.98 13.12 -21.86
C ASN A 458 15.74 12.27 -20.60
N GLY A 459 15.88 10.94 -20.70
CA GLY A 459 15.61 10.04 -19.57
C GLY A 459 14.13 9.88 -19.25
N ARG A 460 13.21 10.20 -20.17
CA ARG A 460 11.75 10.07 -20.00
C ARG A 460 11.25 8.75 -20.57
N PRO A 461 10.24 8.09 -19.98
CA PRO A 461 9.61 6.93 -20.58
C PRO A 461 9.13 7.20 -22.01
N ARG A 462 9.39 6.28 -22.95
CA ARG A 462 8.97 6.42 -24.37
C ARG A 462 7.46 6.30 -24.57
N LYS A 463 6.76 5.75 -23.59
CA LYS A 463 5.31 5.65 -23.49
C LYS A 463 4.90 6.23 -22.15
N ALA A 464 3.74 6.87 -22.06
CA ALA A 464 3.23 7.35 -20.77
C ALA A 464 3.05 6.17 -19.81
N LEU A 465 3.33 6.39 -18.52
CA LEU A 465 3.18 5.39 -17.47
C LEU A 465 2.00 5.77 -16.59
N LEU A 466 1.02 4.88 -16.47
CA LEU A 466 -0.24 5.13 -15.78
C LEU A 466 -0.43 4.03 -14.72
N LEU A 467 -0.45 4.41 -13.46
CA LEU A 467 -0.99 3.56 -12.41
C LEU A 467 -2.47 3.95 -12.28
N ASP A 468 -3.29 3.35 -13.12
CA ASP A 468 -4.65 3.81 -13.41
C ASP A 468 -5.67 3.44 -12.34
N GLN A 469 -5.38 2.46 -11.50
CA GLN A 469 -6.12 2.17 -10.28
C GLN A 469 -5.22 1.58 -9.18
N THR A 470 -5.34 2.12 -7.97
CA THR A 470 -4.80 1.47 -6.77
C THR A 470 -5.62 1.73 -5.53
N ASN A 471 -5.52 0.82 -4.58
CA ASN A 471 -5.98 0.92 -3.19
C ASN A 471 -5.25 -0.18 -2.38
N MET A 472 -5.33 -0.14 -1.05
CA MET A 472 -4.71 -1.11 -0.14
C MET A 472 -5.09 -2.56 -0.48
N SER A 473 -6.30 -2.80 -1.00
CA SER A 473 -6.77 -4.12 -1.39
C SER A 473 -7.66 -4.11 -2.63
N SER A 474 -7.68 -5.22 -3.37
CA SER A 474 -8.61 -5.47 -4.47
C SER A 474 -10.01 -5.86 -3.97
N GLY A 475 -11.03 -5.70 -4.82
CA GLY A 475 -12.41 -6.14 -4.56
C GLY A 475 -12.98 -5.60 -3.24
N SER A 476 -13.65 -6.46 -2.46
CA SER A 476 -14.26 -6.13 -1.17
C SER A 476 -13.41 -6.53 0.04
N SER A 477 -12.14 -6.90 -0.16
CA SER A 477 -11.24 -7.45 0.86
C SER A 477 -10.66 -6.39 1.81
N LEU A 478 -11.54 -5.62 2.45
CA LEU A 478 -11.19 -4.39 3.16
C LEU A 478 -11.21 -4.56 4.67
N SER A 479 -10.21 -3.99 5.33
CA SER A 479 -10.18 -3.81 6.78
C SER A 479 -10.71 -2.42 7.11
N PRO A 480 -11.72 -2.27 8.00
CA PRO A 480 -12.14 -0.96 8.48
C PRO A 480 -11.03 -0.25 9.28
N TYR A 481 -10.09 -0.99 9.88
CA TYR A 481 -8.93 -0.39 10.55
C TYR A 481 -7.98 0.30 9.58
N ASP A 482 -7.94 -0.18 8.33
CA ASP A 482 -7.06 0.39 7.31
C ASP A 482 -7.82 1.47 6.53
N GLN A 483 -9.03 1.16 6.06
CA GLN A 483 -9.79 1.93 5.09
C GLN A 483 -10.51 3.15 5.66
N GLU A 484 -10.92 3.10 6.93
CA GLU A 484 -11.75 4.13 7.57
C GLU A 484 -10.98 5.04 8.54
N THR A 485 -9.67 4.82 8.71
CA THR A 485 -8.87 5.50 9.73
C THR A 485 -7.75 6.35 9.11
N HIS A 486 -6.99 7.03 9.97
CA HIS A 486 -5.79 7.76 9.57
C HIS A 486 -4.73 6.85 8.90
N PHE A 487 -4.80 5.52 9.08
CA PHE A 487 -3.94 4.59 8.35
C PHE A 487 -4.00 4.79 6.83
N ALA A 488 -5.21 4.93 6.25
CA ALA A 488 -5.37 5.20 4.83
C ALA A 488 -4.73 6.53 4.41
N SER A 489 -4.72 7.54 5.30
CA SER A 489 -4.04 8.82 5.07
C SER A 489 -2.53 8.64 4.93
N LEU A 490 -1.91 7.90 5.85
CA LEU A 490 -0.48 7.58 5.81
C LEU A 490 -0.12 6.76 4.58
N TRP A 491 -0.93 5.74 4.29
CA TRP A 491 -0.72 4.84 3.16
C TRP A 491 -0.78 5.60 1.84
N TRP A 492 -1.82 6.42 1.65
CA TRP A 492 -1.99 7.16 0.41
C TRP A 492 -0.87 8.17 0.16
N ALA A 493 -0.47 8.92 1.20
CA ALA A 493 0.67 9.82 1.09
C ALA A 493 1.95 9.08 0.72
N SER A 494 2.20 7.93 1.36
CA SER A 494 3.37 7.10 1.06
C SER A 494 3.37 6.58 -0.37
N VAL A 495 2.23 6.09 -0.86
CA VAL A 495 2.09 5.60 -2.24
C VAL A 495 2.29 6.73 -3.25
N ALA A 496 1.70 7.91 -3.03
CA ALA A 496 1.89 9.07 -3.89
C ALA A 496 3.36 9.49 -3.94
N ILE A 497 4.03 9.57 -2.79
CA ILE A 497 5.46 9.90 -2.69
C ILE A 497 6.32 8.89 -3.44
N ASN A 498 6.19 7.59 -3.11
CA ASN A 498 7.05 6.55 -3.69
C ASN A 498 6.85 6.41 -5.21
N SER A 499 5.60 6.50 -5.69
CA SER A 499 5.29 6.46 -7.13
C SER A 499 5.85 7.65 -7.91
N ALA A 500 6.01 8.81 -7.25
CA ALA A 500 6.49 10.04 -7.86
C ALA A 500 8.03 10.22 -7.78
N GLN A 501 8.74 9.49 -6.93
CA GLN A 501 10.13 9.80 -6.54
C GLN A 501 11.14 9.94 -7.68
N ASP A 502 10.96 9.22 -8.79
CA ASP A 502 11.86 9.30 -9.95
C ASP A 502 11.32 10.20 -11.07
N GLY A 503 10.15 10.83 -10.86
CA GLY A 503 9.48 11.68 -11.84
C GLY A 503 9.02 10.95 -13.10
N LEU A 504 8.98 9.61 -13.12
CA LEU A 504 8.70 8.81 -14.32
C LEU A 504 7.21 8.60 -14.59
N LEU A 505 6.38 8.62 -13.55
CA LEU A 505 4.96 8.33 -13.65
C LEU A 505 4.17 9.55 -14.13
N GLU A 506 3.19 9.34 -15.01
CA GLU A 506 2.34 10.41 -15.54
C GLU A 506 1.01 10.53 -14.77
N MET A 507 0.43 9.41 -14.36
CA MET A 507 -0.87 9.37 -13.66
C MET A 507 -0.85 8.34 -12.53
N LEU A 508 -1.44 8.70 -11.39
CA LEU A 508 -1.69 7.82 -10.26
C LEU A 508 -3.12 8.04 -9.76
N ASN A 509 -3.96 7.02 -9.82
CA ASN A 509 -5.36 7.13 -9.40
C ASN A 509 -5.68 6.25 -8.19
N TRP A 510 -6.31 6.85 -7.19
CA TRP A 510 -6.98 6.10 -6.12
C TRP A 510 -8.32 5.53 -6.61
N PHE A 511 -8.55 4.24 -6.38
CA PHE A 511 -9.83 3.59 -6.64
C PHE A 511 -10.62 3.45 -5.32
N GLN A 512 -11.62 4.26 -5.01
CA GLN A 512 -12.32 5.23 -5.89
C GLN A 512 -12.82 6.45 -5.11
N ALA A 513 -13.51 7.38 -5.78
CA ALA A 513 -13.98 8.63 -5.17
C ALA A 513 -14.97 8.40 -4.02
N ASN A 514 -16.08 7.69 -4.28
CA ASN A 514 -17.15 7.45 -3.31
C ASN A 514 -17.17 6.00 -2.81
N ASP A 515 -17.67 5.81 -1.59
CA ASP A 515 -18.08 4.48 -1.14
C ASP A 515 -19.22 3.95 -2.03
N GLU A 516 -19.12 2.67 -2.37
CA GLU A 516 -20.23 1.90 -2.95
C GLU A 516 -20.79 0.95 -1.90
N PRO A 517 -22.07 0.53 -1.99
CA PRO A 517 -22.71 -0.31 -0.96
C PRO A 517 -21.94 -1.58 -0.59
N ASN A 518 -21.26 -2.20 -1.56
CA ASN A 518 -20.47 -3.41 -1.35
C ASN A 518 -18.96 -3.14 -1.23
N TYR A 519 -18.52 -1.90 -1.43
CA TYR A 519 -17.11 -1.50 -1.52
C TYR A 519 -16.91 -0.12 -0.86
N PRO A 520 -16.78 -0.04 0.47
CA PRO A 520 -16.50 1.20 1.18
C PRO A 520 -15.02 1.65 0.99
N LYS A 521 -14.60 1.85 -0.26
CA LYS A 521 -13.23 2.21 -0.69
C LYS A 521 -13.01 3.68 -0.96
N GLY A 522 -14.09 4.45 -0.88
CA GLY A 522 -14.16 5.86 -1.21
C GLY A 522 -13.13 6.69 -0.48
N MET A 523 -12.78 7.83 -1.08
CA MET A 523 -12.25 8.97 -0.34
C MET A 523 -13.35 9.72 0.44
N PHE A 524 -14.62 9.50 0.09
CA PHE A 524 -15.77 9.98 0.86
C PHE A 524 -16.88 8.93 0.98
N LYS A 525 -17.64 9.04 2.08
CA LYS A 525 -18.85 8.26 2.36
C LYS A 525 -20.04 8.83 1.60
N VAL A 526 -20.93 7.96 1.17
CA VAL A 526 -22.29 8.29 0.74
C VAL A 526 -23.21 7.89 1.88
N LEU A 527 -23.73 8.87 2.62
CA LEU A 527 -24.56 8.61 3.80
C LEU A 527 -26.04 8.48 3.42
N ASP A 528 -26.49 9.31 2.48
CA ASP A 528 -27.77 9.27 1.81
C ASP A 528 -27.65 9.95 0.42
N ASP A 529 -28.77 10.18 -0.26
CA ASP A 529 -28.79 10.75 -1.62
C ASP A 529 -28.20 12.17 -1.70
N ASP A 530 -28.17 12.91 -0.59
CA ASP A 530 -27.73 14.32 -0.53
C ASP A 530 -26.61 14.60 0.48
N HIS A 531 -26.18 13.60 1.25
CA HIS A 531 -25.18 13.77 2.30
C HIS A 531 -23.91 12.95 2.03
N PHE A 532 -22.80 13.67 1.91
CA PHE A 532 -21.47 13.14 1.61
C PHE A 532 -20.45 13.64 2.62
N GLU A 533 -19.56 12.77 3.07
CA GLU A 533 -18.54 13.10 4.09
C GLU A 533 -17.16 12.59 3.70
N LEU A 534 -16.14 13.44 3.74
CA LEU A 534 -14.76 13.03 3.51
C LEU A 534 -14.30 12.01 4.56
N LYS A 535 -13.63 10.96 4.11
CA LYS A 535 -12.90 10.01 4.96
C LYS A 535 -11.52 10.58 5.28
N PRO A 536 -10.80 10.04 6.28
CA PRO A 536 -9.43 10.48 6.58
C PRO A 536 -8.53 10.56 5.35
N VAL A 537 -8.58 9.57 4.46
CA VAL A 537 -7.83 9.58 3.20
C VAL A 537 -8.23 10.72 2.25
N GLY A 538 -9.50 11.12 2.22
CA GLY A 538 -9.96 12.29 1.45
C GLY A 538 -9.45 13.60 2.04
N MET A 539 -9.36 13.71 3.36
CA MET A 539 -8.73 14.86 4.03
C MET A 539 -7.21 14.88 3.80
N ALA A 540 -6.57 13.71 3.75
CA ALA A 540 -5.16 13.60 3.39
C ALA A 540 -4.91 13.98 1.93
N GLN A 541 -5.78 13.58 1.00
CA GLN A 541 -5.76 13.99 -0.39
C GLN A 541 -5.80 15.52 -0.54
N GLN A 542 -6.64 16.21 0.25
CA GLN A 542 -6.65 17.67 0.30
C GLN A 542 -5.28 18.24 0.70
N PHE A 543 -4.69 17.72 1.78
CA PHE A 543 -3.38 18.15 2.26
C PHE A 543 -2.30 17.92 1.21
N ILE A 544 -2.28 16.74 0.58
CA ILE A 544 -1.34 16.38 -0.48
C ILE A 544 -1.48 17.36 -1.66
N GLN A 545 -2.68 17.56 -2.19
CA GLN A 545 -2.92 18.45 -3.34
C GLN A 545 -2.54 19.91 -3.08
N GLN A 546 -2.72 20.39 -1.85
CA GLN A 546 -2.30 21.76 -1.46
C GLN A 546 -0.78 21.95 -1.50
N HIS A 547 -0.02 20.86 -1.34
CA HIS A 547 1.44 20.88 -1.26
C HIS A 547 2.13 20.17 -2.43
N TRP A 548 1.37 19.66 -3.41
CA TRP A 548 1.87 18.99 -4.59
C TRP A 548 2.36 20.00 -5.62
N LEU A 549 3.67 19.98 -5.92
CA LEU A 549 4.29 20.87 -6.92
C LEU A 549 4.60 20.11 -8.21
N ARG A 550 4.90 20.84 -9.28
CA ARG A 550 4.88 20.30 -10.66
C ARG A 550 6.04 19.37 -11.00
N ASN A 551 7.23 19.62 -10.46
CA ASN A 551 8.44 18.90 -10.84
C ASN A 551 9.08 18.24 -9.63
N VAL A 552 9.54 17.02 -9.80
CA VAL A 552 10.30 16.25 -8.81
C VAL A 552 11.75 16.73 -8.80
N ILE A 553 12.24 17.06 -7.61
CA ILE A 553 13.65 17.34 -7.36
C ILE A 553 14.28 16.12 -6.71
N ARG A 554 15.50 15.79 -7.09
CA ARG A 554 16.26 14.72 -6.45
C ARG A 554 16.49 15.03 -4.97
N VAL A 555 16.11 14.06 -4.13
CA VAL A 555 16.39 14.03 -2.70
C VAL A 555 16.95 12.66 -2.32
N GLU A 556 18.02 12.65 -1.54
CA GLU A 556 18.51 11.43 -0.89
C GLU A 556 17.87 11.34 0.50
N ASN A 557 17.35 10.16 0.85
CA ASN A 557 16.64 9.89 2.11
C ASN A 557 17.18 8.58 2.69
N ASP A 558 17.74 8.62 3.90
CA ASP A 558 18.27 7.43 4.57
C ASP A 558 17.28 6.75 5.52
N ALA A 559 16.10 7.32 5.73
CA ALA A 559 15.08 6.76 6.61
C ALA A 559 14.32 5.61 5.95
N PHE A 560 13.86 4.65 6.76
CA PHE A 560 12.98 3.56 6.32
C PHE A 560 11.50 3.83 6.61
N GLU A 561 11.22 4.40 7.78
CA GLU A 561 9.87 4.71 8.23
C GLU A 561 9.36 6.07 7.73
N VAL A 562 10.25 6.92 7.22
CA VAL A 562 9.90 8.23 6.66
C VAL A 562 10.10 8.21 5.16
N ASP A 563 9.05 8.49 4.40
CA ASP A 563 9.14 8.71 2.95
C ASP A 563 8.97 10.20 2.65
N VAL A 564 9.79 10.72 1.74
CA VAL A 564 9.83 12.15 1.39
C VAL A 564 9.92 12.33 -0.12
N LEU A 565 9.20 13.32 -0.64
CA LEU A 565 9.29 13.81 -2.01
C LEU A 565 9.69 15.28 -2.00
N ALA A 566 10.77 15.62 -2.71
CA ALA A 566 11.13 17.01 -2.96
C ALA A 566 10.56 17.47 -4.29
N MET A 567 10.01 18.68 -4.32
CA MET A 567 9.31 19.19 -5.51
C MET A 567 9.53 20.69 -5.73
N ALA A 568 9.27 21.14 -6.97
CA ALA A 568 9.31 22.54 -7.38
C ALA A 568 8.21 22.92 -8.38
N SER A 569 7.73 24.15 -8.23
CA SER A 569 6.95 24.88 -9.24
C SER A 569 7.52 26.28 -9.34
N ASP A 570 8.09 26.65 -10.48
CA ASP A 570 8.76 27.95 -10.68
C ASP A 570 9.80 28.24 -9.58
N ALA A 571 9.61 29.30 -8.79
CA ALA A 571 10.45 29.63 -7.64
C ALA A 571 10.05 28.88 -6.35
N GLN A 572 8.86 28.31 -6.28
CA GLN A 572 8.41 27.56 -5.10
C GLN A 572 9.15 26.23 -5.01
N ARG A 573 9.54 25.88 -3.77
CA ARG A 573 10.13 24.61 -3.40
C ARG A 573 9.31 24.00 -2.27
N GLY A 574 9.29 22.68 -2.20
CA GLY A 574 8.69 21.99 -1.08
C GLY A 574 9.19 20.57 -0.88
N LEU A 575 9.10 20.11 0.36
CA LEU A 575 9.14 18.71 0.72
C LEU A 575 7.75 18.30 1.20
N LEU A 576 7.24 17.20 0.68
CA LEU A 576 6.07 16.50 1.22
C LEU A 576 6.56 15.16 1.74
N GLY A 577 6.20 14.78 2.97
CA GLY A 577 6.61 13.51 3.53
C GLY A 577 5.61 12.92 4.51
N VAL A 578 5.87 11.68 4.90
CA VAL A 578 5.05 10.91 5.85
C VAL A 578 5.95 10.10 6.78
N ASN A 579 5.72 10.22 8.09
CA ASN A 579 6.25 9.29 9.07
C ASN A 579 5.22 8.16 9.28
N LYS A 580 5.60 6.96 8.86
CA LYS A 580 4.76 5.76 8.86
C LYS A 580 4.86 4.98 10.18
N GLY A 581 5.87 5.29 10.99
CA GLY A 581 6.07 4.69 12.30
C GLY A 581 5.34 5.47 13.40
N THR A 582 5.20 4.84 14.56
CA THR A 582 4.65 5.41 15.80
C THR A 582 5.62 6.35 16.51
N ARG A 583 6.93 6.17 16.27
CA ARG A 583 8.01 6.89 16.94
C ARG A 583 8.26 8.27 16.33
N LEU A 584 8.78 9.18 17.14
CA LEU A 584 9.26 10.49 16.69
C LEU A 584 10.51 10.33 15.83
N GLN A 585 10.62 11.14 14.78
CA GLN A 585 11.75 11.18 13.87
C GLN A 585 12.36 12.57 13.89
N ARG A 586 13.66 12.68 14.20
CA ARG A 586 14.39 13.95 14.11
C ARG A 586 14.86 14.13 12.67
N VAL A 587 14.27 15.08 11.96
CA VAL A 587 14.57 15.33 10.55
C VAL A 587 15.66 16.38 10.42
N ASP A 588 16.66 16.07 9.61
CA ASP A 588 17.75 16.95 9.23
C ASP A 588 17.87 17.02 7.70
N LEU A 589 17.59 18.18 7.14
CA LEU A 589 17.67 18.46 5.72
C LEU A 589 18.89 19.33 5.41
N ASN A 590 19.78 18.79 4.58
CA ASN A 590 20.91 19.51 4.01
C ASN A 590 20.61 19.98 2.57
N GLY A 591 21.31 21.01 2.12
CA GLY A 591 21.25 21.49 0.73
C GLY A 591 20.19 22.58 0.48
N ALA A 592 19.51 23.05 1.53
CA ALA A 592 18.66 24.23 1.47
C ALA A 592 19.44 25.50 1.81
N ASN A 593 19.07 26.65 1.22
CA ASN A 593 19.70 27.93 1.55
C ASN A 593 18.99 28.54 2.78
N CYS A 594 19.73 28.75 3.87
CA CYS A 594 19.20 29.41 5.07
C CYS A 594 19.44 30.93 5.05
N PRO A 595 18.48 31.74 5.53
CA PRO A 595 17.14 31.35 5.99
C PRO A 595 16.21 30.96 4.83
N LEU A 596 15.23 30.07 5.09
CA LEU A 596 14.18 29.75 4.11
C LEU A 596 13.27 30.96 3.90
N SER A 597 13.36 31.61 2.74
CA SER A 597 12.47 32.73 2.39
C SER A 597 11.02 32.27 2.34
N LYS A 598 10.16 32.91 3.16
CA LYS A 598 8.75 32.49 3.38
C LYS A 598 8.61 31.00 3.74
N GLY A 599 9.57 30.48 4.50
CA GLY A 599 9.55 29.09 4.97
C GLY A 599 8.35 28.79 5.87
N SER A 600 7.66 27.69 5.62
CA SER A 600 6.56 27.19 6.46
C SER A 600 6.60 25.67 6.53
N LEU A 601 6.44 25.12 7.73
CA LEU A 601 6.27 23.69 8.00
C LEU A 601 4.86 23.45 8.54
N ARG A 602 4.16 22.46 7.99
CA ARG A 602 2.82 22.06 8.43
C ARG A 602 2.74 20.56 8.66
N TYR A 603 2.01 20.16 9.69
CA TYR A 603 1.71 18.76 10.01
C TYR A 603 0.24 18.44 9.81
N PHE A 604 -0.04 17.22 9.36
CA PHE A 604 -1.35 16.60 9.31
C PHE A 604 -1.27 15.25 10.03
N GLY A 605 -1.83 15.19 11.24
CA GLY A 605 -1.71 14.03 12.13
C GLY A 605 -3.03 13.26 12.28
N ALA A 606 -3.05 12.31 13.23
CA ALA A 606 -4.15 11.36 13.44
C ALA A 606 -5.54 11.98 13.75
N ASP A 607 -5.59 13.25 14.17
CA ASP A 607 -6.84 14.01 14.33
C ASP A 607 -7.40 14.56 13.00
N ASN A 608 -6.74 14.25 11.88
CA ASN A 608 -7.04 14.69 10.52
C ASN A 608 -7.08 16.22 10.37
N ARG A 609 -6.22 16.93 11.11
CA ARG A 609 -6.12 18.40 11.05
C ARG A 609 -4.73 18.85 10.65
N SER A 610 -4.69 19.85 9.76
CA SER A 610 -3.47 20.54 9.37
C SER A 610 -3.15 21.66 10.38
N ARG A 611 -1.90 21.73 10.85
CA ARG A 611 -1.42 22.76 11.77
C ARG A 611 0.00 23.20 11.43
N ASP A 612 0.34 24.45 11.73
CA ASP A 612 1.72 24.93 11.59
C ASP A 612 2.62 24.25 12.63
N ALA A 613 3.89 24.05 12.25
CA ALA A 613 4.90 23.45 13.09
C ALA A 613 6.23 24.22 13.01
N PRO A 614 7.03 24.23 14.09
CA PRO A 614 8.30 24.93 14.10
C PRO A 614 9.39 24.15 13.35
N PHE A 615 10.33 24.87 12.76
CA PHE A 615 11.59 24.33 12.24
C PHE A 615 12.73 25.31 12.50
N HIS A 616 13.96 24.81 12.50
CA HIS A 616 15.17 25.62 12.56
C HIS A 616 15.87 25.61 11.21
N CYS A 617 16.43 26.73 10.77
CA CYS A 617 17.25 26.82 9.55
C CYS A 617 18.51 27.62 9.86
N GLN A 618 19.65 26.95 9.97
CA GLN A 618 20.94 27.55 10.27
C GLN A 618 22.02 26.86 9.43
N ASP A 619 22.98 27.63 8.92
CA ASP A 619 24.16 27.13 8.20
C ASP A 619 23.85 26.16 7.04
N GLY A 620 22.74 26.41 6.32
CA GLY A 620 22.32 25.58 5.18
C GLY A 620 21.67 24.24 5.57
N ARG A 621 21.33 24.09 6.85
CA ARG A 621 20.65 22.92 7.42
C ARG A 621 19.30 23.31 8.01
N VAL A 622 18.26 22.58 7.64
CA VAL A 622 16.93 22.69 8.23
C VAL A 622 16.70 21.50 9.15
N SER A 623 16.20 21.72 10.36
CA SER A 623 15.86 20.64 11.29
C SER A 623 14.51 20.82 11.96
N PHE A 624 13.82 19.71 12.22
CA PHE A 624 12.53 19.67 12.93
C PHE A 624 12.24 18.27 13.49
N ASP A 625 11.41 18.22 14.53
CA ASP A 625 10.89 16.97 15.10
C ASP A 625 9.59 16.58 14.40
N LEU A 626 9.57 15.41 13.76
CA LEU A 626 8.41 14.86 13.07
C LEU A 626 7.73 13.79 13.95
N PRO A 627 6.53 14.05 14.47
CA PRO A 627 5.78 13.05 15.25
C PRO A 627 5.50 11.77 14.45
N GLY A 628 5.27 10.68 15.16
CA GLY A 628 4.77 9.43 14.57
C GLY A 628 3.45 9.64 13.83
N GLU A 629 3.19 8.79 12.85
CA GLU A 629 1.89 8.71 12.14
C GLU A 629 1.41 10.09 11.66
N THR A 630 2.28 10.81 10.96
CA THR A 630 2.07 12.22 10.58
C THR A 630 2.57 12.49 9.16
N LEU A 631 1.74 13.16 8.36
CA LEU A 631 2.15 13.80 7.11
C LEU A 631 2.74 15.18 7.41
N PHE A 632 3.76 15.60 6.67
CA PHE A 632 4.31 16.95 6.77
C PHE A 632 4.54 17.59 5.40
N ALA A 633 4.47 18.92 5.38
CA ALA A 633 4.86 19.72 4.22
C ALA A 633 5.75 20.89 4.66
N LEU A 634 6.98 20.93 4.16
CA LEU A 634 7.90 22.07 4.29
C LEU A 634 7.92 22.81 2.97
N SER A 635 7.67 24.12 2.95
CA SER A 635 7.66 24.92 1.71
C SER A 635 8.42 26.22 1.87
N TRP A 636 9.03 26.71 0.79
CA TRP A 636 9.76 27.98 0.75
C TRP A 636 9.90 28.51 -0.69
N ILE A 637 10.37 29.74 -0.83
CA ILE A 637 10.70 30.36 -2.12
C ILE A 637 12.21 30.30 -2.34
N ALA A 638 12.64 29.72 -3.46
CA ALA A 638 14.02 29.79 -3.92
C ALA A 638 14.36 31.21 -4.38
N SER A 639 15.47 31.73 -3.86
CA SER A 639 16.05 33.03 -4.18
C SER A 639 16.90 32.99 -5.44
#